data_AF-A0A838QK65-F1
#
_entry.id   AF-A0A838QK65-F1
#
_cell.length_a   1.000
_cell.length_b   1.000
_cell.length_c   1.000
_cell.angle_alpha   90.00
_cell.angle_beta   90.00
_cell.angle_gamma   90.00
#
_symmetry.space_group_name_H-M   'P 1'
#
loop_
_entity.id
_entity.type
_entity.pdbx_description
1 polymer ?
#
loop_
_entity_poly.entity_id
_entity_poly.type
_entity_poly.pdbx_seq_one_letter_code
_entity_poly.pdbx_strand_id
1 'polypeptide(L)'
;MTCTAAGPTTGSLEIVTVTTGPAQDANGYLVSVDDGATQPIGTNAAVTLSNVPATEHTVQLRGLAANCGVTGDNPLGVAVDAGATVRVSFSVTCAATTGALGVTILGLPDGTDAAVTVDGPNDFSEVVTRTDTLDGLTPGSYAVSAENVATGGTTYTPSVGRPTVPVAAGATAAVTVTYTEVAAVPTLNLQIDGLYLTQSTQTYNSDVPLVAGRDGFLRVFVVANESNAARPSVRVRLTSPGAPEWTQNISAPPGSTPTRVQEGDLESSWNLPIPGSEIRPGLSIVAEVDPDDDVEESNNNDNRFPASGTKALATRNVPAARIRFISVQQGSSPPGDVSDPNRLIDLARRMHPLNEVSVDVDPTVFPTGPLSPNGDGWGQMLSDLDGKRVAEGTDRIYFGVVELGYGRDAGLVGLTLGQGVPTAAGWDDVSDATRVVAHELGHVWGRRHSPCGNPPDVGPYPYPGGQIGVYGMDVSRTELKRRASPDIMSYCFDNPWTSDYTYTNIMDFRGPSSAVASVVSTPQPSMLVWGRLVNGQPVLEPAFHIVARPNLPKRPGPYSVSATAVDGSRLFTLSFDVVVAEDGPAGNGHFAFTVPLDQARATRLHSLRLQGPTGGASSSRPMAQLRTGPVSESIVARREGENVSLRWNAAVHPMIMVRDPDTGEVLSFARGGTAVLRSAKAELDLDVSDGVRSQRVRLAISRW
;
A
#
# COMPACT_ATOMS: atom_id res chain seq x y z
N MET A 1 -85.58 -117.17 -35.75
CA MET A 1 -84.89 -116.46 -34.66
C MET A 1 -84.08 -115.33 -35.28
N THR A 2 -84.48 -114.09 -35.05
CA THR A 2 -83.71 -112.89 -35.40
C THR A 2 -83.09 -112.36 -34.11
N CYS A 3 -81.76 -112.40 -33.99
CA CYS A 3 -81.04 -111.74 -32.90
C CYS A 3 -80.95 -110.24 -33.20
N THR A 4 -81.66 -109.42 -32.42
CA THR A 4 -81.39 -107.99 -32.29
C THR A 4 -80.16 -107.81 -31.41
N ALA A 5 -79.13 -107.12 -31.92
CA ALA A 5 -77.92 -106.80 -31.17
C ALA A 5 -78.25 -105.94 -29.93
N ALA A 6 -77.63 -106.23 -28.80
CA ALA A 6 -77.75 -105.42 -27.58
C ALA A 6 -77.20 -104.01 -27.85
N GLY A 7 -77.93 -102.97 -27.43
CA GLY A 7 -77.45 -101.59 -27.48
C GLY A 7 -76.18 -101.39 -26.64
N PRO A 8 -75.40 -100.32 -26.89
CA PRO A 8 -74.20 -100.05 -26.11
C PRO A 8 -74.53 -99.94 -24.62
N THR A 9 -73.63 -100.39 -23.74
CA THR A 9 -73.76 -100.28 -22.27
C THR A 9 -72.79 -99.27 -21.67
N THR A 10 -72.01 -98.59 -22.52
CA THR A 10 -70.98 -97.62 -22.15
C THR A 10 -71.08 -96.36 -23.03
N GLY A 11 -70.60 -95.23 -22.51
CA GLY A 11 -70.39 -93.99 -23.25
C GLY A 11 -68.92 -93.56 -23.22
N SER A 12 -68.67 -92.29 -23.55
CA SER A 12 -67.36 -91.65 -23.45
C SER A 12 -67.45 -90.37 -22.61
N LEU A 13 -66.35 -90.01 -21.94
CA LEU A 13 -66.23 -88.82 -21.13
C LEU A 13 -65.05 -87.97 -21.61
N GLU A 14 -65.32 -86.79 -22.16
CA GLU A 14 -64.32 -85.79 -22.54
C GLU A 14 -64.10 -84.81 -21.38
N ILE A 15 -62.89 -84.77 -20.83
CA ILE A 15 -62.53 -83.91 -19.72
C ILE A 15 -61.61 -82.82 -20.22
N VAL A 16 -61.97 -81.56 -19.97
CA VAL A 16 -61.24 -80.38 -20.49
C VAL A 16 -60.81 -79.49 -19.34
N THR A 17 -59.56 -79.07 -19.35
CA THR A 17 -59.02 -78.06 -18.44
C THR A 17 -58.91 -76.73 -19.17
N VAL A 18 -59.29 -75.66 -18.48
CA VAL A 18 -59.08 -74.27 -18.93
C VAL A 18 -58.41 -73.53 -17.80
N THR A 19 -57.12 -73.29 -17.93
CA THR A 19 -56.32 -72.55 -16.95
C THR A 19 -56.10 -71.11 -17.39
N THR A 20 -56.39 -70.19 -16.48
CA THR A 20 -56.14 -68.75 -16.64
C THR A 20 -55.25 -68.22 -15.52
N GLY A 21 -54.63 -67.06 -15.74
CA GLY A 21 -53.74 -66.40 -14.78
C GLY A 21 -52.25 -66.45 -15.16
N PRO A 22 -51.42 -65.59 -14.53
CA PRO A 22 -50.07 -65.27 -15.00
C PRO A 22 -48.99 -66.32 -14.69
N ALA A 23 -49.20 -67.20 -13.71
CA ALA A 23 -48.24 -68.25 -13.32
C ALA A 23 -48.89 -69.63 -13.38
N GLN A 24 -49.16 -70.12 -14.59
CA GLN A 24 -49.79 -71.42 -14.79
C GLN A 24 -48.90 -72.57 -14.35
N ASP A 25 -49.51 -73.67 -13.90
CA ASP A 25 -48.78 -74.87 -13.49
C ASP A 25 -48.08 -75.53 -14.67
N ALA A 26 -46.76 -75.38 -14.75
CA ALA A 26 -45.96 -75.93 -15.84
C ALA A 26 -45.99 -77.46 -15.90
N ASN A 27 -46.34 -78.15 -14.81
CA ASN A 27 -46.37 -79.61 -14.75
C ASN A 27 -47.71 -80.21 -15.23
N GLY A 28 -48.74 -79.37 -15.45
CA GLY A 28 -50.10 -79.81 -15.74
C GLY A 28 -50.80 -80.41 -14.50
N TYR A 29 -51.87 -81.16 -14.73
CA TYR A 29 -52.73 -81.71 -13.68
C TYR A 29 -52.91 -83.22 -13.85
N LEU A 30 -53.54 -83.83 -12.86
CA LEU A 30 -53.95 -85.24 -12.87
C LEU A 30 -55.47 -85.33 -12.76
N VAL A 31 -56.10 -86.17 -13.57
CA VAL A 31 -57.53 -86.43 -13.52
C VAL A 31 -57.82 -87.88 -13.14
N SER A 32 -58.81 -88.10 -12.27
CA SER A 32 -59.33 -89.43 -11.88
C SER A 32 -60.84 -89.48 -12.00
N VAL A 33 -61.39 -90.64 -12.37
CA VAL A 33 -62.83 -90.91 -12.38
C VAL A 33 -63.11 -91.98 -11.31
N ASP A 34 -64.10 -91.73 -10.46
CA ASP A 34 -64.54 -92.58 -9.33
C ASP A 34 -63.40 -93.01 -8.40
N ASP A 35 -62.49 -92.07 -8.08
CA ASP A 35 -61.27 -92.33 -7.29
C ASP A 35 -60.35 -93.43 -7.87
N GLY A 36 -60.48 -93.72 -9.18
CA GLY A 36 -59.64 -94.65 -9.92
C GLY A 36 -58.23 -94.13 -10.21
N ALA A 37 -57.48 -94.87 -11.05
CA ALA A 37 -56.14 -94.48 -11.47
C ALA A 37 -56.12 -93.11 -12.16
N THR A 38 -55.14 -92.28 -11.82
CA THR A 38 -55.00 -90.94 -12.37
C THR A 38 -54.39 -90.97 -13.78
N GLN A 39 -54.79 -90.00 -14.60
CA GLN A 39 -54.21 -89.74 -15.91
C GLN A 39 -53.73 -88.27 -15.99
N PRO A 40 -52.59 -87.98 -16.63
CA PRO A 40 -52.13 -86.61 -16.80
C PRO A 40 -52.98 -85.84 -17.80
N ILE A 41 -53.20 -84.55 -17.53
CA ILE A 41 -53.89 -83.61 -18.42
C ILE A 41 -53.18 -82.24 -18.33
N GLY A 42 -52.95 -81.58 -19.47
CA GLY A 42 -52.32 -80.24 -19.48
C GLY A 42 -53.19 -79.14 -18.87
N THR A 43 -52.67 -77.91 -18.78
CA THR A 43 -53.40 -76.77 -18.19
C THR A 43 -54.53 -76.24 -19.08
N ASN A 44 -54.43 -76.39 -20.40
CA ASN A 44 -55.46 -76.01 -21.36
C ASN A 44 -55.66 -77.15 -22.38
N ALA A 45 -56.04 -78.33 -21.90
CA ALA A 45 -56.04 -79.56 -22.67
C ALA A 45 -57.36 -80.34 -22.52
N ALA A 46 -57.56 -81.33 -23.39
CA ALA A 46 -58.69 -82.24 -23.33
C ALA A 46 -58.21 -83.70 -23.36
N VAL A 47 -58.82 -84.56 -22.54
CA VAL A 47 -58.61 -86.01 -22.52
C VAL A 47 -59.96 -86.69 -22.66
N THR A 48 -60.09 -87.67 -23.57
CA THR A 48 -61.33 -88.45 -23.74
C THR A 48 -61.13 -89.87 -23.23
N LEU A 49 -61.97 -90.29 -22.29
CA LEU A 49 -62.05 -91.65 -21.78
C LEU A 49 -63.19 -92.37 -22.50
N SER A 50 -62.87 -93.46 -23.21
CA SER A 50 -63.87 -94.28 -23.90
C SER A 50 -64.28 -95.48 -23.06
N ASN A 51 -65.47 -96.04 -23.34
CA ASN A 51 -66.03 -97.21 -22.65
C ASN A 51 -66.32 -96.99 -21.15
N VAL A 52 -66.72 -95.78 -20.78
CA VAL A 52 -67.14 -95.45 -19.41
C VAL A 52 -68.55 -96.03 -19.19
N PRO A 53 -68.81 -96.80 -18.12
CA PRO A 53 -70.14 -97.36 -17.85
C PRO A 53 -71.25 -96.31 -17.87
N ALA A 54 -72.45 -96.69 -18.28
CA ALA A 54 -73.56 -95.74 -18.31
C ALA A 54 -74.17 -95.55 -16.90
N THR A 55 -73.58 -94.68 -16.06
CA THR A 55 -74.02 -94.36 -14.69
C THR A 55 -73.53 -92.96 -14.28
N GLU A 56 -73.88 -92.52 -13.07
CA GLU A 56 -73.24 -91.38 -12.41
C GLU A 56 -71.79 -91.71 -12.07
N HIS A 57 -70.89 -90.81 -12.47
CA HIS A 57 -69.46 -90.85 -12.24
C HIS A 57 -69.00 -89.58 -11.52
N THR A 58 -67.89 -89.66 -10.80
CA THR A 58 -67.26 -88.52 -10.13
C THR A 58 -65.89 -88.26 -10.74
N VAL A 59 -65.70 -87.11 -11.38
CA VAL A 59 -64.42 -86.70 -11.96
C VAL A 59 -63.72 -85.76 -11.00
N GLN A 60 -62.45 -86.00 -10.72
CA GLN A 60 -61.67 -85.12 -9.86
C GLN A 60 -60.38 -84.70 -10.54
N LEU A 61 -60.07 -83.41 -10.42
CA LEU A 61 -58.78 -82.85 -10.81
C LEU A 61 -57.88 -82.71 -9.57
N ARG A 62 -56.64 -83.19 -9.64
CA ARG A 62 -55.65 -83.18 -8.56
C ARG A 62 -54.28 -82.77 -9.11
N GLY A 63 -53.31 -82.58 -8.22
CA GLY A 63 -51.93 -82.25 -8.59
C GLY A 63 -51.69 -80.80 -8.99
N LEU A 64 -52.63 -79.89 -8.67
CA LEU A 64 -52.45 -78.46 -8.92
C LEU A 64 -51.30 -77.91 -8.06
N ALA A 65 -50.48 -77.05 -8.66
CA ALA A 65 -49.53 -76.21 -7.94
C ALA A 65 -50.24 -75.37 -6.88
N ALA A 66 -49.53 -75.05 -5.79
CA ALA A 66 -50.10 -74.36 -4.63
C ALA A 66 -50.72 -72.98 -4.95
N ASN A 67 -50.28 -72.34 -6.04
CA ASN A 67 -50.83 -71.06 -6.51
C ASN A 67 -52.03 -71.20 -7.46
N CYS A 68 -52.46 -72.43 -7.77
CA CYS A 68 -53.57 -72.75 -8.67
C CYS A 68 -54.74 -73.37 -7.92
N GLY A 69 -55.95 -72.93 -8.23
CA GLY A 69 -57.19 -73.47 -7.66
C GLY A 69 -58.24 -73.75 -8.72
N VAL A 70 -58.97 -74.86 -8.57
CA VAL A 70 -60.16 -75.13 -9.38
C VAL A 70 -61.28 -74.17 -8.95
N THR A 71 -61.92 -73.52 -9.91
CA THR A 71 -63.09 -72.68 -9.68
C THR A 71 -64.36 -73.50 -9.87
N GLY A 72 -65.16 -73.64 -8.81
CA GLY A 72 -66.34 -74.50 -8.77
C GLY A 72 -66.08 -75.83 -8.06
N ASP A 73 -66.99 -76.79 -8.25
CA ASP A 73 -66.93 -78.09 -7.57
C ASP A 73 -65.79 -78.96 -8.08
N ASN A 74 -65.06 -79.57 -7.15
CA ASN A 74 -64.04 -80.57 -7.43
C ASN A 74 -63.91 -81.51 -6.21
N PRO A 75 -64.34 -82.77 -6.29
CA PRO A 75 -64.78 -83.49 -7.49
C PRO A 75 -66.10 -83.00 -8.12
N LEU A 76 -66.27 -83.22 -9.42
CA LEU A 76 -67.48 -82.90 -10.19
C LEU A 76 -68.24 -84.19 -10.54
N GLY A 77 -69.53 -84.24 -10.24
CA GLY A 77 -70.42 -85.35 -10.64
C GLY A 77 -70.86 -85.23 -12.11
N VAL A 78 -70.93 -86.36 -12.82
CA VAL A 78 -71.37 -86.42 -14.22
C VAL A 78 -72.08 -87.75 -14.52
N ALA A 79 -73.29 -87.66 -15.06
CA ALA A 79 -73.99 -88.81 -15.63
C ALA A 79 -73.45 -89.11 -17.03
N VAL A 80 -73.03 -90.36 -17.27
CA VAL A 80 -72.67 -90.83 -18.62
C VAL A 80 -73.79 -91.73 -19.13
N ASP A 81 -74.37 -91.37 -20.28
CA ASP A 81 -75.37 -92.20 -20.97
C ASP A 81 -74.72 -93.13 -21.99
N ALA A 82 -75.34 -94.29 -22.22
CA ALA A 82 -74.85 -95.27 -23.19
C ALA A 82 -74.79 -94.70 -24.61
N GLY A 83 -73.63 -94.82 -25.27
CA GLY A 83 -73.36 -94.33 -26.62
C GLY A 83 -73.17 -92.81 -26.74
N ALA A 84 -73.35 -92.04 -25.66
CA ALA A 84 -73.12 -90.60 -25.66
C ALA A 84 -71.67 -90.25 -25.30
N THR A 85 -71.20 -89.09 -25.76
CA THR A 85 -69.98 -88.46 -25.23
C THR A 85 -70.38 -87.26 -24.39
N VAL A 86 -70.08 -87.31 -23.10
CA VAL A 86 -70.37 -86.23 -22.16
C VAL A 86 -69.10 -85.43 -21.92
N ARG A 87 -69.20 -84.11 -21.88
CA ARG A 87 -68.06 -83.22 -21.69
C ARG A 87 -68.09 -82.56 -20.31
N VAL A 88 -67.00 -82.70 -19.57
CA VAL A 88 -66.75 -82.03 -18.29
C VAL A 88 -65.64 -81.01 -18.48
N SER A 89 -65.78 -79.82 -17.90
CA SER A 89 -64.73 -78.81 -17.93
C SER A 89 -64.35 -78.33 -16.53
N PHE A 90 -63.06 -78.35 -16.24
CA PHE A 90 -62.47 -77.72 -15.06
C PHE A 90 -61.88 -76.37 -15.43
N SER A 91 -62.35 -75.31 -14.77
CA SER A 91 -61.73 -73.99 -14.85
C SER A 91 -60.72 -73.84 -13.71
N VAL A 92 -59.46 -73.60 -14.03
CA VAL A 92 -58.38 -73.40 -13.04
C VAL A 92 -57.90 -71.97 -13.12
N THR A 93 -57.73 -71.32 -11.96
CA THR A 93 -57.13 -69.99 -11.88
C THR A 93 -55.83 -70.07 -11.09
N CYS A 94 -54.74 -69.57 -11.68
CA CYS A 94 -53.44 -69.52 -11.03
C CYS A 94 -53.03 -68.08 -10.70
N ALA A 95 -52.71 -67.80 -9.45
CA ALA A 95 -52.22 -66.49 -9.01
C ALA A 95 -50.73 -66.33 -9.33
N ALA A 96 -50.27 -65.08 -9.53
CA ALA A 96 -48.85 -64.77 -9.65
C ALA A 96 -48.11 -65.17 -8.36
N THR A 97 -46.85 -65.58 -8.49
CA THR A 97 -45.99 -65.98 -7.36
C THR A 97 -44.86 -64.99 -7.10
N THR A 98 -44.60 -64.07 -8.04
CA THR A 98 -43.57 -63.04 -7.97
C THR A 98 -44.14 -61.67 -8.34
N GLY A 99 -43.46 -60.60 -7.92
CA GLY A 99 -43.73 -59.21 -8.32
C GLY A 99 -42.52 -58.57 -8.98
N ALA A 100 -42.56 -57.25 -9.15
CA ALA A 100 -41.45 -56.46 -9.69
C ALA A 100 -41.28 -55.14 -8.93
N LEU A 101 -40.10 -54.54 -9.03
CA LEU A 101 -39.78 -53.22 -8.48
C LEU A 101 -39.13 -52.34 -9.54
N GLY A 102 -39.82 -51.28 -9.98
CA GLY A 102 -39.26 -50.23 -10.81
C GLY A 102 -38.46 -49.23 -9.97
N VAL A 103 -37.16 -49.10 -10.24
CA VAL A 103 -36.27 -48.13 -9.61
C VAL A 103 -35.97 -47.02 -10.62
N THR A 104 -36.51 -45.83 -10.38
CA THR A 104 -36.24 -44.65 -11.23
C THR A 104 -35.13 -43.82 -10.61
N ILE A 105 -34.08 -43.55 -11.38
CA ILE A 105 -32.93 -42.75 -10.96
C ILE A 105 -32.93 -41.42 -11.73
N LEU A 106 -32.86 -40.31 -11.00
CA LEU A 106 -32.87 -38.94 -11.55
C LEU A 106 -31.70 -38.12 -10.99
N GLY A 107 -31.27 -37.10 -11.73
CA GLY A 107 -30.37 -36.05 -11.23
C GLY A 107 -28.87 -36.33 -11.31
N LEU A 108 -28.44 -37.43 -11.94
CA LEU A 108 -27.05 -37.66 -12.32
C LEU A 108 -26.79 -37.25 -13.78
N PRO A 109 -25.57 -36.82 -14.15
CA PRO A 109 -25.19 -36.59 -15.54
C PRO A 109 -25.29 -37.86 -16.40
N ASP A 110 -25.61 -37.69 -17.69
CA ASP A 110 -25.69 -38.79 -18.65
C ASP A 110 -24.42 -39.65 -18.65
N GLY A 111 -24.58 -40.97 -18.55
CA GLY A 111 -23.48 -41.94 -18.51
C GLY A 111 -22.82 -42.12 -17.15
N THR A 112 -23.31 -41.47 -16.09
CA THR A 112 -22.83 -41.70 -14.71
C THR A 112 -23.62 -42.83 -14.05
N ASP A 113 -22.93 -43.87 -13.59
CA ASP A 113 -23.53 -44.95 -12.81
C ASP A 113 -23.96 -44.45 -11.42
N ALA A 114 -25.19 -44.79 -11.02
CA ALA A 114 -25.69 -44.57 -9.68
C ALA A 114 -25.18 -45.63 -8.69
N ALA A 115 -25.16 -45.28 -7.40
CA ALA A 115 -24.77 -46.17 -6.33
C ALA A 115 -26.01 -46.56 -5.50
N VAL A 116 -26.98 -47.23 -6.11
CA VAL A 116 -28.22 -47.69 -5.46
C VAL A 116 -28.16 -49.19 -5.21
N THR A 117 -28.51 -49.62 -4.01
CA THR A 117 -28.60 -51.04 -3.63
C THR A 117 -30.02 -51.37 -3.18
N VAL A 118 -30.56 -52.48 -3.69
CA VAL A 118 -31.87 -53.01 -3.33
C VAL A 118 -31.70 -54.36 -2.64
N ASP A 119 -32.01 -54.40 -1.35
CA ASP A 119 -31.96 -55.60 -0.52
C ASP A 119 -33.37 -56.13 -0.23
N GLY A 120 -33.56 -57.45 -0.21
CA GLY A 120 -34.89 -58.05 -0.09
C GLY A 120 -34.92 -59.40 0.64
N PRO A 121 -36.08 -60.07 0.65
CA PRO A 121 -36.22 -61.39 1.27
C PRO A 121 -35.26 -62.43 0.67
N ASN A 122 -34.91 -63.45 1.47
CA ASN A 122 -34.03 -64.56 1.08
C ASN A 122 -32.62 -64.10 0.63
N ASP A 123 -32.06 -63.12 1.33
CA ASP A 123 -30.73 -62.54 1.06
C ASP A 123 -30.57 -61.97 -0.35
N PHE A 124 -31.69 -61.58 -0.99
CA PHE A 124 -31.65 -60.86 -2.25
C PHE A 124 -30.93 -59.52 -2.06
N SER A 125 -29.97 -59.22 -2.93
CA SER A 125 -29.25 -57.95 -2.97
C SER A 125 -28.82 -57.67 -4.40
N GLU A 126 -29.24 -56.54 -4.96
CA GLU A 126 -28.91 -56.12 -6.32
C GLU A 126 -28.45 -54.67 -6.35
N VAL A 127 -27.42 -54.40 -7.16
CA VAL A 127 -26.91 -53.04 -7.39
C VAL A 127 -27.56 -52.48 -8.65
N VAL A 128 -28.18 -51.32 -8.53
CA VAL A 128 -28.90 -50.64 -9.60
C VAL A 128 -28.14 -49.38 -10.01
N THR A 129 -27.44 -49.44 -11.13
CA THR A 129 -26.61 -48.31 -11.61
C THR A 129 -27.33 -47.34 -12.54
N ARG A 130 -28.53 -47.69 -13.00
CA ARG A 130 -29.39 -46.88 -13.89
C ARG A 130 -30.86 -47.20 -13.65
N THR A 131 -31.77 -46.36 -14.14
CA THR A 131 -33.20 -46.66 -14.10
C THR A 131 -33.49 -48.04 -14.69
N ASP A 132 -34.09 -48.91 -13.89
CA ASP A 132 -34.33 -50.30 -14.24
C ASP A 132 -35.57 -50.87 -13.51
N THR A 133 -36.08 -52.01 -13.98
CA THR A 133 -37.14 -52.78 -13.31
C THR A 133 -36.60 -54.15 -12.91
N LEU A 134 -36.59 -54.41 -11.60
CA LEU A 134 -36.20 -55.70 -11.04
C LEU A 134 -37.42 -56.64 -11.06
N ASP A 135 -37.43 -57.61 -11.95
CA ASP A 135 -38.52 -58.58 -12.11
C ASP A 135 -38.31 -59.88 -11.30
N GLY A 136 -39.36 -60.69 -11.16
CA GLY A 136 -39.26 -62.03 -10.55
C GLY A 136 -39.04 -62.02 -9.04
N LEU A 137 -39.37 -60.91 -8.39
CA LEU A 137 -39.13 -60.68 -6.98
C LEU A 137 -40.08 -61.48 -6.09
N THR A 138 -39.55 -62.11 -5.04
CA THR A 138 -40.36 -62.77 -4.01
C THR A 138 -41.23 -61.72 -3.30
N PRO A 139 -42.54 -61.94 -3.12
CA PRO A 139 -43.39 -60.99 -2.39
C PRO A 139 -42.83 -60.71 -0.99
N GLY A 140 -42.67 -59.44 -0.65
CA GLY A 140 -42.02 -59.02 0.59
C GLY A 140 -41.61 -57.55 0.59
N SER A 141 -40.85 -57.14 1.62
CA SER A 141 -40.34 -55.77 1.73
C SER A 141 -38.92 -55.68 1.20
N TYR A 142 -38.69 -54.73 0.30
CA TYR A 142 -37.37 -54.44 -0.28
C TYR A 142 -36.84 -53.13 0.28
N ALA A 143 -35.66 -53.16 0.89
CA ALA A 143 -34.96 -51.98 1.36
C ALA A 143 -34.16 -51.36 0.20
N VAL A 144 -34.25 -50.04 0.04
CA VAL A 144 -33.56 -49.30 -1.00
C VAL A 144 -32.63 -48.31 -0.31
N SER A 145 -31.33 -48.48 -0.53
CA SER A 145 -30.29 -47.57 -0.04
C SER A 145 -29.51 -46.99 -1.21
N ALA A 146 -28.92 -45.81 -1.00
CA ALA A 146 -28.13 -45.14 -2.02
C ALA A 146 -26.96 -44.39 -1.39
N GLU A 147 -25.83 -44.39 -2.07
CA GLU A 147 -24.61 -43.69 -1.65
C GLU A 147 -24.33 -42.46 -2.53
N ASN A 148 -23.49 -41.55 -2.03
CA ASN A 148 -23.03 -40.37 -2.78
C ASN A 148 -22.24 -40.77 -4.02
N VAL A 149 -22.45 -40.05 -5.12
CA VAL A 149 -21.71 -40.25 -6.38
C VAL A 149 -20.86 -39.01 -6.65
N ALA A 150 -19.57 -39.18 -6.92
CA ALA A 150 -18.66 -38.11 -7.29
C ALA A 150 -18.22 -38.26 -8.75
N THR A 151 -18.52 -37.27 -9.59
CA THR A 151 -18.16 -37.26 -11.02
C THR A 151 -17.86 -35.84 -11.50
N GLY A 152 -16.87 -35.66 -12.37
CA GLY A 152 -16.51 -34.34 -12.90
C GLY A 152 -16.14 -33.29 -11.84
N GLY A 153 -15.62 -33.71 -10.67
CA GLY A 153 -15.31 -32.81 -9.55
C GLY A 153 -16.51 -32.38 -8.71
N THR A 154 -17.71 -32.87 -9.03
CA THR A 154 -18.97 -32.52 -8.37
C THR A 154 -19.49 -33.72 -7.57
N THR A 155 -19.99 -33.49 -6.36
CA THR A 155 -20.58 -34.55 -5.50
C THR A 155 -22.10 -34.48 -5.56
N TYR A 156 -22.75 -35.61 -5.81
CA TYR A 156 -24.19 -35.76 -5.86
C TYR A 156 -24.66 -36.58 -4.66
N THR A 157 -25.63 -36.05 -3.92
CA THR A 157 -26.19 -36.69 -2.72
C THR A 157 -27.56 -37.29 -3.02
N PRO A 158 -27.84 -38.55 -2.65
CA PRO A 158 -29.11 -39.19 -2.96
C PRO A 158 -30.21 -38.89 -1.94
N SER A 159 -31.44 -38.83 -2.42
CA SER A 159 -32.67 -38.89 -1.64
C SER A 159 -33.53 -40.04 -2.15
N VAL A 160 -33.77 -41.04 -1.28
CA VAL A 160 -34.61 -42.19 -1.59
C VAL A 160 -36.06 -41.86 -1.21
N GLY A 161 -36.94 -41.73 -2.20
CA GLY A 161 -38.34 -41.33 -1.97
C GLY A 161 -39.10 -42.29 -1.06
N ARG A 162 -38.73 -43.58 -1.07
CA ARG A 162 -39.28 -44.61 -0.17
C ARG A 162 -38.22 -45.68 0.17
N PRO A 163 -37.58 -45.62 1.36
CA PRO A 163 -36.49 -46.53 1.74
C PRO A 163 -36.90 -48.00 1.92
N THR A 164 -38.19 -48.29 2.04
CA THR A 164 -38.71 -49.68 2.11
C THR A 164 -39.97 -49.81 1.30
N VAL A 165 -39.95 -50.68 0.30
CA VAL A 165 -41.00 -50.84 -0.71
C VAL A 165 -41.60 -52.25 -0.60
N PRO A 166 -42.91 -52.38 -0.31
CA PRO A 166 -43.58 -53.67 -0.36
C PRO A 166 -43.85 -54.06 -1.81
N VAL A 167 -43.34 -55.22 -2.21
CA VAL A 167 -43.62 -55.86 -3.50
C VAL A 167 -44.63 -56.97 -3.27
N ALA A 168 -45.77 -56.89 -3.96
CA ALA A 168 -46.81 -57.92 -3.92
C ALA A 168 -46.76 -58.77 -5.20
N ALA A 169 -47.21 -60.03 -5.10
CA ALA A 169 -47.27 -60.91 -6.27
C ALA A 169 -48.16 -60.31 -7.37
N GLY A 170 -47.69 -60.33 -8.61
CA GLY A 170 -48.40 -59.81 -9.80
C GLY A 170 -48.45 -58.29 -9.91
N ALA A 171 -47.78 -57.55 -9.02
CA ALA A 171 -47.71 -56.09 -9.06
C ALA A 171 -46.28 -55.59 -9.27
N THR A 172 -46.14 -54.45 -9.95
CA THR A 172 -44.89 -53.69 -10.03
C THR A 172 -44.96 -52.52 -9.05
N ALA A 173 -44.20 -52.59 -7.97
CA ALA A 173 -44.00 -51.46 -7.09
C ALA A 173 -43.00 -50.48 -7.71
N ALA A 174 -42.97 -49.23 -7.25
CA ALA A 174 -42.07 -48.21 -7.78
C ALA A 174 -41.39 -47.41 -6.65
N VAL A 175 -40.14 -47.01 -6.89
CA VAL A 175 -39.37 -46.10 -6.04
C VAL A 175 -38.56 -45.15 -6.93
N THR A 176 -38.39 -43.92 -6.48
CA THR A 176 -37.53 -42.94 -7.14
C THR A 176 -36.36 -42.58 -6.21
N VAL A 177 -35.14 -42.64 -6.74
CA VAL A 177 -33.93 -42.12 -6.11
C VAL A 177 -33.50 -40.88 -6.88
N THR A 178 -33.50 -39.73 -6.21
CA THR A 178 -33.09 -38.46 -6.81
C THR A 178 -31.74 -38.05 -6.26
N TYR A 179 -30.78 -37.84 -7.15
CA TYR A 179 -29.48 -37.26 -6.82
C TYR A 179 -29.54 -35.75 -6.99
N THR A 180 -29.06 -35.01 -6.00
CA THR A 180 -28.91 -33.55 -6.08
C THR A 180 -27.44 -33.18 -6.06
N GLU A 181 -27.04 -32.33 -7.00
CA GLU A 181 -25.73 -31.70 -7.02
C GLU A 181 -25.51 -30.93 -5.72
N VAL A 182 -24.35 -31.15 -5.09
CA VAL A 182 -23.84 -30.34 -4.00
C VAL A 182 -22.73 -29.48 -4.58
N ALA A 183 -23.02 -28.19 -4.77
CA ALA A 183 -22.01 -27.22 -5.17
C ALA A 183 -20.85 -27.27 -4.17
N ALA A 184 -19.61 -27.32 -4.68
CA ALA A 184 -18.44 -27.16 -3.84
C ALA A 184 -18.52 -25.79 -3.16
N VAL A 185 -18.44 -25.76 -1.83
CA VAL A 185 -18.32 -24.47 -1.12
C VAL A 185 -16.96 -23.89 -1.50
N PRO A 186 -16.88 -22.67 -2.05
CA PRO A 186 -15.59 -22.05 -2.36
C PRO A 186 -14.74 -22.02 -1.09
N THR A 187 -13.50 -22.50 -1.20
CA THR A 187 -12.53 -22.47 -0.10
C THR A 187 -11.72 -21.19 -0.09
N LEU A 188 -11.60 -20.53 -1.25
CA LEU A 188 -10.88 -19.28 -1.42
C LEU A 188 -11.56 -18.17 -0.62
N ASN A 189 -10.77 -17.42 0.13
CA ASN A 189 -11.20 -16.18 0.76
C ASN A 189 -10.21 -15.09 0.46
N LEU A 190 -10.68 -13.91 0.08
CA LEU A 190 -9.90 -12.69 -0.05
C LEU A 190 -10.20 -11.81 1.17
N GLN A 191 -9.22 -11.00 1.55
CA GLN A 191 -9.41 -9.97 2.56
C GLN A 191 -8.39 -8.88 2.32
N ILE A 192 -8.73 -7.65 2.68
CA ILE A 192 -7.74 -6.57 2.74
C ILE A 192 -7.06 -6.63 4.10
N ASP A 193 -5.79 -7.06 4.12
CA ASP A 193 -4.97 -7.10 5.34
C ASP A 193 -4.67 -5.67 5.85
N GLY A 194 -4.38 -4.77 4.92
CA GLY A 194 -4.09 -3.39 5.25
C GLY A 194 -3.97 -2.48 4.04
N LEU A 195 -3.86 -1.18 4.31
CA LEU A 195 -3.55 -0.18 3.30
C LEU A 195 -2.79 0.98 3.93
N TYR A 196 -2.03 1.66 3.08
CA TYR A 196 -1.45 2.96 3.41
C TYR A 196 -1.33 3.86 2.18
N LEU A 197 -1.39 5.17 2.43
CA LEU A 197 -1.07 6.21 1.47
C LEU A 197 0.30 6.78 1.82
N THR A 198 1.22 6.83 0.86
CA THR A 198 2.59 7.35 1.05
C THR A 198 2.88 8.50 0.10
N GLN A 199 3.68 9.47 0.54
CA GLN A 199 4.19 10.56 -0.30
C GLN A 199 5.72 10.55 -0.42
N SER A 200 6.37 9.69 0.38
CA SER A 200 7.80 9.44 0.34
C SER A 200 8.16 8.22 1.21
N THR A 201 7.62 8.16 2.43
CA THR A 201 7.89 7.10 3.40
C THR A 201 6.64 6.88 4.24
N GLN A 202 6.38 5.65 4.66
CA GLN A 202 5.18 5.30 5.40
C GLN A 202 5.37 4.00 6.21
N THR A 203 4.78 3.94 7.40
CA THR A 203 4.68 2.69 8.16
C THR A 203 3.51 1.87 7.62
N TYR A 204 3.52 0.53 7.81
CA TYR A 204 2.41 -0.31 7.37
C TYR A 204 1.05 0.13 7.95
N ASN A 205 1.06 0.63 9.19
CA ASN A 205 -0.15 1.09 9.88
C ASN A 205 -0.62 2.49 9.46
N SER A 206 0.11 3.20 8.59
CA SER A 206 -0.17 4.59 8.17
C SER A 206 0.06 5.65 9.25
N ASP A 207 1.14 5.52 10.01
CA ASP A 207 1.44 6.43 11.13
C ASP A 207 2.17 7.72 10.70
N VAL A 208 2.78 7.74 9.51
CA VAL A 208 3.46 8.93 8.99
C VAL A 208 2.41 9.91 8.44
N PRO A 209 2.33 11.15 8.97
CA PRO A 209 1.38 12.13 8.49
C PRO A 209 1.66 12.54 7.04
N LEU A 210 0.60 12.80 6.28
CA LEU A 210 0.65 13.26 4.91
C LEU A 210 0.68 14.79 4.86
N VAL A 211 1.43 15.34 3.92
CA VAL A 211 1.40 16.75 3.55
C VAL A 211 0.14 17.01 2.71
N ALA A 212 -0.74 17.87 3.21
CA ALA A 212 -1.94 18.27 2.48
C ALA A 212 -1.59 18.97 1.15
N GLY A 213 -2.34 18.66 0.10
CA GLY A 213 -2.14 19.24 -1.24
C GLY A 213 -0.99 18.64 -2.05
N ARG A 214 -0.29 17.62 -1.54
CA ARG A 214 0.81 16.96 -2.25
C ARG A 214 0.36 15.59 -2.75
N ASP A 215 0.73 15.23 -3.98
CA ASP A 215 0.44 13.92 -4.56
C ASP A 215 0.96 12.78 -3.68
N GLY A 216 0.20 11.69 -3.63
CA GLY A 216 0.54 10.47 -2.90
C GLY A 216 0.35 9.23 -3.75
N PHE A 217 0.74 8.09 -3.18
CA PHE A 217 0.64 6.78 -3.79
C PHE A 217 -0.01 5.82 -2.79
N LEU A 218 -1.23 5.38 -3.10
CA LEU A 218 -1.98 4.43 -2.29
C LEU A 218 -1.51 3.01 -2.61
N ARG A 219 -1.37 2.20 -1.57
CA ARG A 219 -1.17 0.75 -1.68
C ARG A 219 -2.20 0.05 -0.80
N VAL A 220 -2.96 -0.86 -1.40
CA VAL A 220 -3.91 -1.76 -0.72
C VAL A 220 -3.39 -3.19 -0.85
N PHE A 221 -3.30 -3.88 0.28
CA PHE A 221 -2.75 -5.23 0.37
C PHE A 221 -3.89 -6.22 0.57
N VAL A 222 -4.37 -6.79 -0.53
CA VAL A 222 -5.30 -7.92 -0.49
C VAL A 222 -4.48 -9.20 -0.33
N VAL A 223 -4.96 -10.09 0.54
CA VAL A 223 -4.40 -11.43 0.70
C VAL A 223 -5.48 -12.49 0.51
N ALA A 224 -5.06 -13.65 -0.01
CA ALA A 224 -5.87 -14.85 -0.10
C ALA A 224 -5.50 -15.83 1.03
N ASN A 225 -6.44 -16.65 1.47
CA ASN A 225 -6.17 -17.74 2.42
C ASN A 225 -5.40 -18.93 1.79
N GLU A 226 -5.44 -19.07 0.46
CA GLU A 226 -4.82 -20.18 -0.27
C GLU A 226 -4.22 -19.78 -1.63
N SER A 227 -3.40 -20.65 -2.21
CA SER A 227 -2.82 -20.45 -3.54
C SER A 227 -3.92 -20.42 -4.60
N ASN A 228 -3.92 -19.39 -5.44
CA ASN A 228 -5.04 -19.09 -6.32
C ASN A 228 -4.58 -18.43 -7.64
N ALA A 229 -5.54 -18.22 -8.53
CA ALA A 229 -5.38 -17.42 -9.76
C ALA A 229 -6.26 -16.15 -9.76
N ALA A 230 -6.86 -15.80 -8.61
CA ALA A 230 -7.82 -14.71 -8.48
C ALA A 230 -7.15 -13.35 -8.65
N ARG A 231 -7.84 -12.45 -9.35
CA ARG A 231 -7.37 -11.10 -9.71
C ARG A 231 -8.52 -10.09 -9.52
N PRO A 232 -9.02 -9.92 -8.28
CA PRO A 232 -10.16 -9.06 -7.97
C PRO A 232 -9.83 -7.58 -8.24
N SER A 233 -10.84 -6.79 -8.56
CA SER A 233 -10.70 -5.33 -8.49
C SER A 233 -10.77 -4.83 -7.04
N VAL A 234 -10.25 -3.64 -6.77
CA VAL A 234 -10.40 -2.98 -5.46
C VAL A 234 -11.03 -1.61 -5.64
N ARG A 235 -12.14 -1.34 -4.96
CA ARG A 235 -12.77 -0.02 -4.92
C ARG A 235 -12.30 0.77 -3.72
N VAL A 236 -11.82 1.98 -3.94
CA VAL A 236 -11.36 2.90 -2.90
C VAL A 236 -12.24 4.13 -2.88
N ARG A 237 -12.62 4.56 -1.67
CA ARG A 237 -13.34 5.81 -1.43
C ARG A 237 -12.55 6.70 -0.48
N LEU A 238 -12.31 7.93 -0.88
CA LEU A 238 -11.70 8.99 -0.06
C LEU A 238 -12.77 10.00 0.30
N THR A 239 -12.81 10.37 1.58
CA THR A 239 -13.70 11.41 2.08
C THR A 239 -12.92 12.45 2.86
N SER A 240 -13.33 13.71 2.74
CA SER A 240 -12.79 14.83 3.51
C SER A 240 -13.90 15.83 3.82
N PRO A 241 -13.89 16.53 4.96
CA PRO A 241 -14.89 17.54 5.29
C PRO A 241 -15.04 18.60 4.19
N GLY A 242 -16.26 18.81 3.71
CA GLY A 242 -16.58 19.83 2.70
C GLY A 242 -16.08 19.53 1.27
N ALA A 243 -15.57 18.32 1.00
CA ALA A 243 -15.25 17.85 -0.34
C ALA A 243 -16.25 16.75 -0.77
N PRO A 244 -16.56 16.62 -2.08
CA PRO A 244 -17.28 15.45 -2.57
C PRO A 244 -16.48 14.18 -2.28
N GLU A 245 -17.17 13.06 -2.07
CA GLU A 245 -16.52 11.76 -2.00
C GLU A 245 -15.84 11.46 -3.33
N TRP A 246 -14.59 11.00 -3.27
CA TRP A 246 -13.81 10.57 -4.42
C TRP A 246 -13.74 9.04 -4.43
N THR A 247 -14.15 8.42 -5.53
CA THR A 247 -14.19 6.95 -5.68
C THR A 247 -13.40 6.52 -6.90
N GLN A 248 -12.59 5.47 -6.76
CA GLN A 248 -11.89 4.83 -7.87
C GLN A 248 -11.84 3.31 -7.74
N ASN A 249 -11.89 2.61 -8.87
CA ASN A 249 -11.61 1.17 -8.95
C ASN A 249 -10.17 0.96 -9.42
N ILE A 250 -9.44 0.08 -8.73
CA ILE A 250 -8.07 -0.31 -9.03
C ILE A 250 -8.11 -1.72 -9.63
N SER A 251 -7.58 -1.87 -10.84
CA SER A 251 -7.42 -3.19 -11.45
C SER A 251 -6.35 -4.01 -10.72
N ALA A 252 -6.53 -5.33 -10.70
CA ALA A 252 -5.54 -6.25 -10.16
C ALA A 252 -4.17 -6.13 -10.83
N PRO A 253 -3.07 -6.30 -10.09
CA PRO A 253 -1.75 -6.43 -10.67
C PRO A 253 -1.64 -7.65 -11.61
N PRO A 254 -0.54 -7.82 -12.38
CA PRO A 254 -0.39 -8.92 -13.33
C PRO A 254 -0.44 -10.32 -12.69
N GLY A 255 0.07 -10.46 -11.46
CA GLY A 255 0.06 -11.71 -10.69
C GLY A 255 -1.30 -12.05 -10.08
N SER A 256 -1.38 -13.24 -9.47
CA SER A 256 -2.53 -13.62 -8.64
C SER A 256 -2.47 -12.99 -7.25
N THR A 257 -3.60 -13.00 -6.54
CA THR A 257 -3.71 -12.44 -5.19
C THR A 257 -2.75 -13.19 -4.24
N PRO A 258 -1.78 -12.51 -3.59
CA PRO A 258 -0.81 -13.15 -2.70
C PRO A 258 -1.45 -13.80 -1.47
N THR A 259 -0.82 -14.83 -0.91
CA THR A 259 -1.29 -15.44 0.36
C THR A 259 -0.77 -14.75 1.63
N ARG A 260 0.07 -13.73 1.47
CA ARG A 260 0.60 -12.90 2.54
C ARG A 260 1.01 -11.54 1.99
N VAL A 261 1.06 -10.54 2.86
CA VAL A 261 1.56 -9.21 2.52
C VAL A 261 3.02 -9.26 2.07
N GLN A 262 3.32 -8.56 0.98
CA GLN A 262 4.67 -8.45 0.40
C GLN A 262 4.98 -6.98 0.04
N GLU A 263 5.11 -6.11 1.04
CA GLU A 263 5.35 -4.67 0.82
C GLU A 263 6.55 -4.36 -0.10
N GLY A 264 7.55 -5.24 -0.18
CA GLY A 264 8.72 -5.10 -1.03
C GLY A 264 8.49 -5.24 -2.53
N ASP A 265 7.26 -5.56 -2.96
CA ASP A 265 6.90 -5.80 -4.36
C ASP A 265 5.64 -5.00 -4.74
N LEU A 266 5.75 -4.15 -5.77
CA LEU A 266 4.61 -3.37 -6.27
C LEU A 266 3.59 -4.25 -7.01
N GLU A 267 3.98 -5.40 -7.54
CA GLU A 267 3.05 -6.32 -8.23
C GLU A 267 2.22 -7.16 -7.23
N SER A 268 2.48 -7.02 -5.93
CA SER A 268 1.75 -7.72 -4.87
C SER A 268 0.64 -6.88 -4.21
N SER A 269 0.42 -5.65 -4.66
CA SER A 269 -0.55 -4.72 -4.08
C SER A 269 -1.33 -3.95 -5.13
N TRP A 270 -2.54 -3.51 -4.77
CA TRP A 270 -3.38 -2.66 -5.59
C TRP A 270 -2.95 -1.22 -5.37
N ASN A 271 -2.40 -0.63 -6.42
CA ASN A 271 -1.68 0.63 -6.34
C ASN A 271 -2.41 1.72 -7.11
N LEU A 272 -2.48 2.93 -6.54
CA LEU A 272 -3.16 4.05 -7.17
C LEU A 272 -2.47 5.39 -6.84
N PRO A 273 -2.02 6.16 -7.84
CA PRO A 273 -1.63 7.55 -7.63
C PRO A 273 -2.84 8.36 -7.15
N ILE A 274 -2.67 9.08 -6.05
CA ILE A 274 -3.69 9.96 -5.47
C ILE A 274 -3.27 11.41 -5.70
N PRO A 275 -4.04 12.21 -6.47
CA PRO A 275 -3.75 13.62 -6.65
C PRO A 275 -3.74 14.37 -5.32
N GLY A 276 -2.85 15.34 -5.17
CA GLY A 276 -2.75 16.17 -3.98
C GLY A 276 -4.04 16.94 -3.68
N SER A 277 -4.88 17.20 -4.69
CA SER A 277 -6.21 17.79 -4.53
C SER A 277 -7.15 16.95 -3.66
N GLU A 278 -6.92 15.65 -3.54
CA GLU A 278 -7.72 14.75 -2.70
C GLU A 278 -7.13 14.58 -1.29
N ILE A 279 -5.88 14.98 -1.08
CA ILE A 279 -5.18 14.85 0.21
C ILE A 279 -5.39 16.14 1.01
N ARG A 280 -6.44 16.15 1.84
CA ARG A 280 -6.91 17.33 2.60
C ARG A 280 -7.00 17.07 4.11
N PRO A 281 -7.00 18.14 4.94
CA PRO A 281 -7.31 18.03 6.37
C PRO A 281 -8.58 17.21 6.65
N GLY A 282 -8.45 16.15 7.46
CA GLY A 282 -9.58 15.27 7.81
C GLY A 282 -9.83 14.14 6.81
N LEU A 283 -8.87 13.85 5.93
CA LEU A 283 -8.93 12.72 5.00
C LEU A 283 -9.20 11.40 5.73
N SER A 284 -10.15 10.64 5.20
CA SER A 284 -10.36 9.25 5.58
C SER A 284 -10.58 8.37 4.35
N ILE A 285 -10.30 7.07 4.49
CA ILE A 285 -10.30 6.10 3.40
C ILE A 285 -11.08 4.84 3.78
N VAL A 286 -11.75 4.27 2.78
CA VAL A 286 -12.34 2.93 2.78
C VAL A 286 -11.88 2.21 1.51
N ALA A 287 -11.58 0.93 1.62
CA ALA A 287 -11.33 0.06 0.48
C ALA A 287 -12.21 -1.20 0.57
N GLU A 288 -12.64 -1.71 -0.58
CA GLU A 288 -13.43 -2.93 -0.74
C GLU A 288 -12.76 -3.76 -1.84
N VAL A 289 -12.38 -5.01 -1.53
CA VAL A 289 -11.94 -5.97 -2.54
C VAL A 289 -13.16 -6.64 -3.16
N ASP A 290 -13.06 -6.92 -4.45
CA ASP A 290 -14.10 -7.57 -5.23
C ASP A 290 -15.50 -6.95 -5.06
N PRO A 291 -15.62 -5.62 -5.26
CA PRO A 291 -16.84 -4.88 -4.96
C PRO A 291 -18.04 -5.24 -5.86
N ASP A 292 -17.77 -5.94 -6.97
CA ASP A 292 -18.76 -6.36 -7.96
C ASP A 292 -19.05 -7.88 -7.86
N ASP A 293 -18.42 -8.58 -6.90
CA ASP A 293 -18.61 -10.02 -6.61
C ASP A 293 -18.26 -10.92 -7.82
N ASP A 294 -17.12 -10.61 -8.47
CA ASP A 294 -16.64 -11.33 -9.66
C ASP A 294 -15.84 -12.60 -9.30
N VAL A 295 -15.36 -12.72 -8.06
CA VAL A 295 -14.60 -13.86 -7.55
C VAL A 295 -15.46 -14.61 -6.53
N GLU A 296 -15.65 -15.92 -6.74
CA GLU A 296 -16.34 -16.75 -5.74
C GLU A 296 -15.48 -16.91 -4.48
N GLU A 297 -16.04 -16.51 -3.34
CA GLU A 297 -15.37 -16.51 -2.04
C GLU A 297 -16.13 -17.30 -0.98
N SER A 298 -15.40 -17.80 0.02
CA SER A 298 -15.95 -18.49 1.17
C SER A 298 -16.67 -17.55 2.14
N ASN A 299 -16.30 -16.26 2.15
CA ASN A 299 -16.87 -15.22 3.00
C ASN A 299 -16.64 -13.81 2.43
N ASN A 300 -17.67 -13.17 1.87
CA ASN A 300 -17.55 -11.80 1.35
C ASN A 300 -17.69 -10.71 2.44
N ASN A 301 -17.98 -11.06 3.70
CA ASN A 301 -18.26 -10.07 4.74
C ASN A 301 -17.00 -9.38 5.31
N ASP A 302 -15.80 -9.88 4.98
CA ASP A 302 -14.51 -9.30 5.37
C ASP A 302 -13.75 -8.63 4.20
N ASN A 303 -14.41 -8.45 3.06
CA ASN A 303 -13.85 -7.77 1.88
C ASN A 303 -13.61 -6.27 2.07
N ARG A 304 -14.09 -5.70 3.17
CA ARG A 304 -14.03 -4.26 3.44
C ARG A 304 -12.98 -3.91 4.48
N PHE A 305 -12.17 -2.89 4.19
CA PHE A 305 -11.22 -2.30 5.14
C PHE A 305 -11.43 -0.79 5.33
N PRO A 306 -11.47 -0.29 6.58
CA PRO A 306 -11.60 -1.10 7.81
C PRO A 306 -12.94 -1.86 7.82
N ALA A 307 -13.08 -2.89 8.66
CA ALA A 307 -14.32 -3.69 8.73
C ALA A 307 -15.57 -2.84 9.04
N SER A 308 -15.42 -1.69 9.72
CA SER A 308 -16.48 -0.71 9.92
C SER A 308 -15.94 0.72 9.90
N GLY A 309 -16.80 1.69 9.56
CA GLY A 309 -16.41 3.11 9.50
C GLY A 309 -15.36 3.39 8.42
N THR A 310 -14.46 4.32 8.70
CA THR A 310 -13.41 4.79 7.77
C THR A 310 -12.07 4.85 8.49
N LYS A 311 -10.95 4.58 7.82
CA LYS A 311 -9.61 4.80 8.39
C LYS A 311 -9.22 6.26 8.21
N ALA A 312 -9.04 7.00 9.31
CA ALA A 312 -8.54 8.37 9.25
C ALA A 312 -7.05 8.37 8.86
N LEU A 313 -6.66 9.28 7.97
CA LEU A 313 -5.28 9.50 7.58
C LEU A 313 -4.83 10.85 8.13
N ALA A 314 -3.77 10.85 8.93
CA ALA A 314 -3.24 12.10 9.50
C ALA A 314 -2.71 12.98 8.37
N THR A 315 -3.19 14.20 8.28
CA THR A 315 -2.80 15.18 7.26
C THR A 315 -2.39 16.50 7.90
N ARG A 316 -1.33 17.13 7.40
CA ARG A 316 -0.81 18.40 7.93
C ARG A 316 -0.49 19.38 6.81
N ASN A 317 -0.76 20.65 7.06
CA ASN A 317 -0.24 21.73 6.23
C ASN A 317 1.23 21.99 6.59
N VAL A 318 2.07 22.18 5.58
CA VAL A 318 3.46 22.60 5.76
C VAL A 318 3.67 23.95 5.07
N PRO A 319 4.45 24.88 5.65
CA PRO A 319 4.79 26.14 4.99
C PRO A 319 5.53 25.93 3.68
N ALA A 320 5.55 26.96 2.83
CA ALA A 320 6.37 26.96 1.62
C ALA A 320 7.86 26.85 1.98
N ALA A 321 8.60 26.01 1.26
CA ALA A 321 10.06 26.03 1.32
C ALA A 321 10.58 27.07 0.33
N ARG A 322 11.18 28.15 0.84
CA ARG A 322 11.68 29.25 0.01
C ARG A 322 13.20 29.21 0.06
N ILE A 323 13.85 28.92 -1.06
CA ILE A 323 15.31 28.78 -1.16
C ILE A 323 15.83 29.78 -2.19
N ARG A 324 16.98 30.37 -1.90
CA ARG A 324 17.79 31.14 -2.83
C ARG A 324 19.11 30.41 -3.04
N PHE A 325 19.36 29.96 -4.27
CA PHE A 325 20.66 29.43 -4.64
C PHE A 325 21.60 30.58 -5.01
N ILE A 326 22.82 30.54 -4.47
CA ILE A 326 23.81 31.60 -4.61
C ILE A 326 25.05 30.97 -5.24
N SER A 327 25.45 31.47 -6.41
CA SER A 327 26.69 31.06 -7.03
C SER A 327 27.88 31.60 -6.21
N VAL A 328 28.74 30.72 -5.73
CA VAL A 328 29.90 31.06 -4.89
C VAL A 328 31.19 30.86 -5.69
N GLN A 329 32.09 31.85 -5.63
CA GLN A 329 33.35 31.84 -6.38
C GLN A 329 34.57 31.88 -5.44
N GLN A 330 35.47 30.92 -5.60
CA GLN A 330 36.74 30.86 -4.87
C GLN A 330 37.84 31.59 -5.64
N GLY A 331 38.18 32.81 -5.22
CA GLY A 331 39.20 33.61 -5.91
C GLY A 331 38.91 33.75 -7.42
N SER A 332 39.81 33.22 -8.28
CA SER A 332 39.65 33.23 -9.74
C SER A 332 39.08 31.94 -10.34
N SER A 333 38.75 30.93 -9.52
CA SER A 333 38.08 29.71 -10.00
C SER A 333 36.74 30.05 -10.65
N PRO A 334 36.18 29.19 -11.51
CA PRO A 334 34.84 29.41 -12.00
C PRO A 334 33.83 29.39 -10.84
N PRO A 335 32.72 30.13 -10.97
CA PRO A 335 31.70 30.21 -9.93
C PRO A 335 30.81 28.96 -9.97
N GLY A 336 30.31 28.50 -8.83
CA GLY A 336 29.50 27.29 -8.77
C GLY A 336 28.21 27.38 -9.60
N ASP A 337 27.85 26.29 -10.28
CA ASP A 337 26.72 26.25 -11.21
C ASP A 337 25.35 26.23 -10.50
N VAL A 338 24.59 27.31 -10.68
CA VAL A 338 23.20 27.50 -10.21
C VAL A 338 22.22 27.68 -11.37
N SER A 339 22.61 27.35 -12.60
CA SER A 339 21.81 27.57 -13.81
C SER A 339 20.48 26.79 -13.81
N ASP A 340 20.43 25.64 -13.14
CA ASP A 340 19.22 24.84 -12.97
C ASP A 340 18.89 24.63 -11.48
N PRO A 341 18.25 25.63 -10.82
CA PRO A 341 17.85 25.51 -9.42
C PRO A 341 16.78 24.45 -9.18
N ASN A 342 16.02 24.04 -10.22
CA ASN A 342 15.01 23.00 -10.10
C ASN A 342 15.67 21.62 -10.02
N ARG A 343 16.73 21.37 -10.80
CA ARG A 343 17.56 20.18 -10.67
C ARG A 343 18.18 20.09 -9.27
N LEU A 344 18.79 21.16 -8.77
CA LEU A 344 19.45 21.17 -7.47
C LEU A 344 18.52 20.74 -6.33
N ILE A 345 17.26 21.17 -6.35
CA ILE A 345 16.28 20.86 -5.30
C ILE A 345 15.46 19.58 -5.57
N ASP A 346 15.60 18.95 -6.74
CA ASP A 346 14.71 17.86 -7.20
C ASP A 346 14.60 16.72 -6.18
N LEU A 347 15.74 16.21 -5.72
CA LEU A 347 15.76 15.09 -4.78
C LEU A 347 15.11 15.46 -3.44
N ALA A 348 15.36 16.67 -2.95
CA ALA A 348 14.72 17.20 -1.75
C ALA A 348 13.19 17.30 -1.91
N ARG A 349 12.70 17.76 -3.08
CA ARG A 349 11.25 17.83 -3.38
C ARG A 349 10.60 16.44 -3.31
N ARG A 350 11.27 15.42 -3.84
CA ARG A 350 10.74 14.06 -3.90
C ARG A 350 10.73 13.35 -2.54
N MET A 351 11.71 13.60 -1.67
CA MET A 351 11.80 12.90 -0.38
C MET A 351 11.29 13.70 0.82
N HIS A 352 11.67 14.97 0.98
CA HIS A 352 11.34 15.72 2.20
C HIS A 352 9.85 16.10 2.24
N PRO A 353 9.24 16.36 3.42
CA PRO A 353 7.82 16.74 3.57
C PRO A 353 7.54 18.18 3.09
N LEU A 354 7.66 18.40 1.79
CA LEU A 354 7.46 19.68 1.10
C LEU A 354 6.18 19.63 0.25
N ASN A 355 5.56 20.78 0.02
CA ASN A 355 4.50 20.94 -0.99
C ASN A 355 4.85 22.15 -1.88
N GLU A 356 4.54 23.36 -1.44
CA GLU A 356 5.00 24.56 -2.13
C GLU A 356 6.51 24.75 -1.93
N VAL A 357 7.25 24.83 -3.04
CA VAL A 357 8.69 25.09 -3.01
C VAL A 357 9.03 26.18 -4.04
N SER A 358 9.45 27.34 -3.53
CA SER A 358 9.89 28.49 -4.30
C SER A 358 11.41 28.54 -4.32
N VAL A 359 12.01 28.34 -5.49
CA VAL A 359 13.46 28.52 -5.70
C VAL A 359 13.70 29.76 -6.54
N ASP A 360 14.69 30.56 -6.15
CA ASP A 360 15.28 31.59 -7.02
C ASP A 360 16.81 31.48 -7.01
N VAL A 361 17.43 32.20 -7.95
CA VAL A 361 18.88 32.32 -8.06
C VAL A 361 19.23 33.75 -7.73
N ASP A 362 20.22 33.94 -6.87
CA ASP A 362 20.80 35.26 -6.64
C ASP A 362 21.48 35.73 -7.95
N PRO A 363 21.16 36.93 -8.45
CA PRO A 363 21.71 37.40 -9.73
C PRO A 363 23.21 37.71 -9.66
N THR A 364 23.82 37.55 -8.49
CA THR A 364 25.18 37.95 -8.19
C THR A 364 26.03 36.74 -7.86
N VAL A 365 27.34 36.87 -8.09
CA VAL A 365 28.32 35.85 -7.73
C VAL A 365 28.97 36.26 -6.42
N PHE A 366 28.81 35.44 -5.39
CA PHE A 366 29.30 35.71 -4.06
C PHE A 366 30.76 35.25 -3.91
N PRO A 367 31.71 36.16 -3.66
CA PRO A 367 33.12 35.79 -3.57
C PRO A 367 33.44 35.18 -2.20
N THR A 368 34.34 34.20 -2.19
CA THR A 368 34.92 33.60 -0.98
C THR A 368 36.42 33.36 -1.13
N GLY A 369 37.10 33.18 0.01
CA GLY A 369 38.45 32.63 0.06
C GLY A 369 38.49 31.13 -0.29
N PRO A 370 39.68 30.52 -0.33
CA PRO A 370 39.82 29.10 -0.63
C PRO A 370 39.11 28.22 0.41
N LEU A 371 38.48 27.15 -0.07
CA LEU A 371 37.83 26.13 0.72
C LEU A 371 38.66 24.84 0.67
N SER A 372 39.03 24.33 1.83
CA SER A 372 39.85 23.13 1.96
C SER A 372 39.00 21.90 2.33
N PRO A 373 39.44 20.67 1.97
CA PRO A 373 38.70 19.45 2.29
C PRO A 373 38.49 19.21 3.79
N ASN A 374 39.38 19.74 4.64
CA ASN A 374 39.30 19.65 6.10
C ASN A 374 38.31 20.64 6.75
N GLY A 375 37.60 21.46 5.95
CA GLY A 375 36.66 22.46 6.44
C GLY A 375 37.23 23.86 6.65
N ASP A 376 38.54 24.07 6.45
CA ASP A 376 39.10 25.42 6.50
C ASP A 376 38.46 26.30 5.41
N GLY A 377 38.07 27.53 5.78
CA GLY A 377 37.38 28.48 4.91
C GLY A 377 35.85 28.37 4.93
N TRP A 378 35.29 27.16 5.06
CA TRP A 378 33.84 26.91 4.97
C TRP A 378 33.03 27.70 6.01
N GLY A 379 33.48 27.72 7.27
CA GLY A 379 32.80 28.46 8.33
C GLY A 379 32.76 29.98 8.07
N GLN A 380 33.83 30.57 7.53
CA GLN A 380 33.80 32.00 7.17
C GLN A 380 32.80 32.25 6.03
N MET A 381 32.83 31.43 4.98
CA MET A 381 31.91 31.56 3.84
C MET A 381 30.45 31.46 4.28
N LEU A 382 30.09 30.46 5.11
CA LEU A 382 28.73 30.33 5.64
C LEU A 382 28.34 31.51 6.54
N SER A 383 29.27 32.01 7.36
CA SER A 383 29.05 33.20 8.18
C SER A 383 28.72 34.43 7.33
N ASP A 384 29.41 34.57 6.19
CA ASP A 384 29.21 35.67 5.25
C ASP A 384 27.89 35.55 4.50
N LEU A 385 27.51 34.33 4.08
CA LEU A 385 26.20 34.07 3.49
C LEU A 385 25.05 34.33 4.48
N ASP A 386 25.21 33.94 5.75
CA ASP A 386 24.20 34.22 6.78
C ASP A 386 24.14 35.72 7.11
N GLY A 387 25.29 36.40 7.15
CA GLY A 387 25.38 37.86 7.25
C GLY A 387 24.62 38.56 6.12
N LYS A 388 24.77 38.08 4.87
CA LYS A 388 24.03 38.57 3.70
C LYS A 388 22.52 38.33 3.88
N ARG A 389 22.10 37.11 4.22
CA ARG A 389 20.70 36.76 4.47
C ARG A 389 20.06 37.64 5.56
N VAL A 390 20.75 37.81 6.69
CA VAL A 390 20.29 38.63 7.82
C VAL A 390 20.24 40.11 7.45
N ALA A 391 21.21 40.62 6.69
CA ALA A 391 21.23 42.00 6.22
C ALA A 391 20.12 42.31 5.20
N GLU A 392 19.74 41.34 4.36
CA GLU A 392 18.65 41.45 3.39
C GLU A 392 17.28 41.23 4.03
N GLY A 393 17.22 40.58 5.19
CA GLY A 393 16.00 40.43 5.99
C GLY A 393 14.94 39.56 5.32
N THR A 394 15.37 38.57 4.55
CA THR A 394 14.50 37.65 3.80
C THR A 394 14.07 36.45 4.66
N ASP A 395 12.97 35.80 4.26
CA ASP A 395 12.49 34.55 4.84
C ASP A 395 13.05 33.30 4.10
N ARG A 396 13.95 33.50 3.14
CA ARG A 396 14.52 32.45 2.31
C ARG A 396 15.69 31.77 3.02
N ILE A 397 15.84 30.48 2.73
CA ILE A 397 17.07 29.71 3.00
C ILE A 397 18.11 30.10 1.97
N TYR A 398 19.31 30.45 2.41
CA TYR A 398 20.42 30.82 1.51
C TYR A 398 21.29 29.57 1.32
N PHE A 399 21.40 29.11 0.09
CA PHE A 399 22.18 27.93 -0.27
C PHE A 399 23.32 28.32 -1.21
N GLY A 400 24.55 28.35 -0.69
CA GLY A 400 25.74 28.58 -1.50
C GLY A 400 26.07 27.36 -2.35
N VAL A 401 26.36 27.56 -3.64
CA VAL A 401 26.79 26.50 -4.55
C VAL A 401 28.19 26.85 -5.07
N VAL A 402 29.15 25.96 -4.87
CA VAL A 402 30.57 26.22 -5.15
C VAL A 402 31.20 25.13 -6.01
N GLU A 403 32.05 25.51 -6.96
CA GLU A 403 32.91 24.55 -7.65
C GLU A 403 34.12 24.23 -6.77
N LEU A 404 34.37 22.94 -6.48
CA LEU A 404 35.47 22.48 -5.65
C LEU A 404 36.57 21.84 -6.52
N GLY A 405 37.83 22.11 -6.18
CA GLY A 405 38.99 21.50 -6.85
C GLY A 405 39.35 20.10 -6.36
N TYR A 406 38.48 19.45 -5.59
CA TYR A 406 38.69 18.13 -5.00
C TYR A 406 37.43 17.28 -5.06
N GLY A 407 37.60 15.96 -5.08
CA GLY A 407 36.50 15.00 -5.11
C GLY A 407 35.89 14.74 -3.74
N ARG A 408 34.70 14.15 -3.73
CA ARG A 408 33.94 13.77 -2.53
C ARG A 408 34.74 13.07 -1.45
N ASP A 409 35.56 12.09 -1.83
CA ASP A 409 36.29 11.26 -0.86
C ASP A 409 37.46 11.99 -0.20
N ALA A 410 37.80 13.20 -0.67
CA ALA A 410 38.88 14.01 -0.11
C ALA A 410 38.44 14.80 1.13
N GLY A 411 37.15 15.09 1.30
CA GLY A 411 36.65 15.87 2.44
C GLY A 411 35.27 16.50 2.23
N LEU A 412 35.01 17.62 2.91
CA LEU A 412 33.69 18.25 2.94
C LEU A 412 33.27 18.77 1.56
N VAL A 413 32.08 18.35 1.11
CA VAL A 413 31.43 18.83 -0.13
C VAL A 413 30.14 19.59 0.13
N GLY A 414 29.72 19.64 1.39
CA GLY A 414 28.56 20.38 1.88
C GLY A 414 28.76 20.70 3.35
N LEU A 415 28.13 21.79 3.79
CA LEU A 415 28.13 22.19 5.19
C LEU A 415 26.95 23.12 5.49
N THR A 416 26.29 22.88 6.61
CA THR A 416 25.27 23.77 7.15
C THR A 416 25.82 24.57 8.33
N LEU A 417 25.44 25.86 8.43
CA LEU A 417 25.96 26.75 9.50
C LEU A 417 25.57 26.29 10.91
N GLY A 418 24.48 25.53 11.00
CA GLY A 418 24.04 24.78 12.15
C GLY A 418 22.55 24.45 12.07
N GLN A 419 22.10 23.58 12.97
CA GLN A 419 20.72 23.11 12.96
C GLN A 419 19.70 24.25 13.10
N GLY A 420 18.73 24.28 12.18
CA GLY A 420 17.69 25.29 12.20
C GLY A 420 18.13 26.69 11.73
N VAL A 421 19.38 26.83 11.26
CA VAL A 421 19.85 28.06 10.63
C VAL A 421 19.61 27.97 9.13
N PRO A 422 18.90 28.94 8.53
CA PRO A 422 18.53 28.88 7.12
C PRO A 422 19.67 29.32 6.18
N THR A 423 20.87 28.78 6.43
CA THR A 423 22.08 29.03 5.64
C THR A 423 22.90 27.75 5.55
N ALA A 424 23.13 27.28 4.34
CA ALA A 424 23.94 26.10 4.04
C ALA A 424 24.70 26.30 2.72
N ALA A 425 25.60 25.38 2.40
CA ALA A 425 26.27 25.36 1.12
C ALA A 425 26.64 23.94 0.69
N GLY A 426 26.84 23.74 -0.61
CA GLY A 426 27.28 22.50 -1.20
C GLY A 426 28.00 22.73 -2.52
N TRP A 427 28.56 21.66 -3.06
CA TRP A 427 29.22 21.72 -4.37
C TRP A 427 28.24 21.61 -5.56
N ASP A 428 28.74 21.92 -6.76
CA ASP A 428 27.97 21.89 -8.01
C ASP A 428 28.12 20.60 -8.82
N ASP A 429 28.84 19.59 -8.31
CA ASP A 429 29.06 18.31 -8.99
C ASP A 429 27.73 17.71 -9.48
N VAL A 430 27.60 17.54 -10.79
CA VAL A 430 26.32 17.17 -11.41
C VAL A 430 25.78 15.81 -10.94
N SER A 431 26.66 14.91 -10.48
CA SER A 431 26.30 13.56 -10.03
C SER A 431 25.86 13.52 -8.57
N ASP A 432 26.23 14.51 -7.75
CA ASP A 432 26.04 14.45 -6.29
C ASP A 432 25.38 15.71 -5.68
N ALA A 433 25.37 16.85 -6.37
CA ALA A 433 24.86 18.13 -5.86
C ALA A 433 23.41 18.03 -5.33
N THR A 434 22.53 17.29 -6.02
CA THR A 434 21.12 17.12 -5.57
C THR A 434 21.00 16.38 -4.25
N ARG A 435 21.92 15.44 -3.97
CA ARG A 435 22.02 14.71 -2.71
C ARG A 435 22.58 15.60 -1.61
N VAL A 436 23.63 16.38 -1.89
CA VAL A 436 24.17 17.34 -0.93
C VAL A 436 23.10 18.37 -0.55
N VAL A 437 22.41 18.96 -1.52
CA VAL A 437 21.31 19.91 -1.25
C VAL A 437 20.23 19.27 -0.37
N ALA A 438 19.80 18.04 -0.66
CA ALA A 438 18.82 17.35 0.16
C ALA A 438 19.31 17.06 1.59
N HIS A 439 20.59 16.68 1.75
CA HIS A 439 21.23 16.41 3.04
C HIS A 439 21.33 17.68 3.89
N GLU A 440 21.92 18.74 3.34
CA GLU A 440 22.11 20.01 4.03
C GLU A 440 20.78 20.68 4.40
N LEU A 441 19.77 20.60 3.54
CA LEU A 441 18.43 21.07 3.89
C LEU A 441 17.82 20.30 5.07
N GLY A 442 18.17 19.01 5.24
CA GLY A 442 17.85 18.26 6.43
C GLY A 442 18.42 18.91 7.70
N HIS A 443 19.67 19.34 7.69
CA HIS A 443 20.28 20.10 8.80
C HIS A 443 19.62 21.48 9.00
N VAL A 444 19.31 22.20 7.91
CA VAL A 444 18.54 23.45 7.98
C VAL A 444 17.18 23.23 8.66
N TRP A 445 16.57 22.05 8.50
CA TRP A 445 15.35 21.64 9.20
C TRP A 445 15.60 20.82 10.47
N GLY A 446 16.78 20.99 11.07
CA GLY A 446 17.10 20.55 12.41
C GLY A 446 17.41 19.07 12.54
N ARG A 447 17.81 18.38 11.46
CA ARG A 447 18.26 16.98 11.53
C ARG A 447 19.74 16.87 11.88
N ARG A 448 20.05 15.76 12.54
CA ARG A 448 21.40 15.24 12.84
C ARG A 448 21.74 14.13 11.88
N HIS A 449 23.00 13.70 11.86
CA HIS A 449 23.38 12.56 11.05
C HIS A 449 22.78 11.23 11.49
N SER A 450 22.50 10.38 10.51
CA SER A 450 22.09 8.99 10.69
C SER A 450 23.32 8.07 10.81
N PRO A 451 23.29 6.98 11.60
CA PRO A 451 24.46 6.15 11.94
C PRO A 451 24.93 5.22 10.80
N CYS A 452 25.29 5.76 9.63
CA CYS A 452 25.93 5.02 8.54
C CYS A 452 27.06 5.85 7.92
N GLY A 453 28.23 5.23 7.71
CA GLY A 453 29.40 5.90 7.12
C GLY A 453 30.23 6.73 8.10
N ASN A 454 30.09 6.49 9.41
CA ASN A 454 30.81 7.18 10.49
C ASN A 454 30.74 8.72 10.49
N PRO A 455 29.56 9.34 10.29
CA PRO A 455 29.43 10.79 10.39
C PRO A 455 29.58 11.26 11.85
N PRO A 456 29.97 12.52 12.08
CA PRO A 456 29.94 13.14 13.41
C PRO A 456 28.49 13.39 13.87
N ASP A 457 28.32 13.72 15.16
CA ASP A 457 27.04 14.21 15.73
C ASP A 457 25.79 13.37 15.41
N VAL A 458 25.96 12.05 15.40
CA VAL A 458 24.88 11.08 15.16
C VAL A 458 23.67 11.35 16.08
N GLY A 459 22.50 11.49 15.47
CA GLY A 459 21.23 11.67 16.15
C GLY A 459 20.62 10.37 16.67
N PRO A 460 19.49 10.43 17.40
CA PRO A 460 18.81 9.27 17.95
C PRO A 460 17.96 8.56 16.89
N TYR A 461 18.57 8.10 15.80
CA TYR A 461 17.87 7.38 14.73
C TYR A 461 17.38 6.02 15.21
N PRO A 462 16.13 5.64 14.89
CA PRO A 462 15.53 4.40 15.41
C PRO A 462 16.08 3.13 14.76
N TYR A 463 16.68 3.25 13.57
CA TYR A 463 17.08 2.09 12.76
C TYR A 463 18.61 1.87 12.81
N PRO A 464 19.05 0.66 13.20
CA PRO A 464 20.46 0.30 13.21
C PRO A 464 21.10 0.48 11.83
N GLY A 465 22.38 0.89 11.82
CA GLY A 465 23.13 1.09 10.57
C GLY A 465 22.63 2.23 9.69
N GLY A 466 21.78 3.12 10.23
CA GLY A 466 21.33 4.34 9.57
C GLY A 466 20.42 4.14 8.37
N GLN A 467 19.69 3.03 8.33
CA GLN A 467 18.76 2.68 7.27
C GLN A 467 17.41 3.40 7.44
N ILE A 468 16.56 3.37 6.41
CA ILE A 468 15.23 3.98 6.48
C ILE A 468 14.19 3.16 7.25
N GLY A 469 14.43 1.85 7.48
CA GLY A 469 13.64 0.95 8.33
C GLY A 469 12.24 0.56 7.82
N VAL A 470 11.62 1.44 7.03
CA VAL A 470 10.33 1.24 6.35
C VAL A 470 10.50 1.29 4.83
N TYR A 471 9.51 0.83 4.09
CA TYR A 471 9.54 0.98 2.63
C TYR A 471 9.27 2.46 2.27
N GLY A 472 10.15 3.03 1.46
CA GLY A 472 9.93 4.34 0.85
C GLY A 472 9.30 4.22 -0.53
N MET A 473 8.85 5.34 -1.09
CA MET A 473 8.27 5.43 -2.42
C MET A 473 8.66 6.77 -3.05
N ASP A 474 9.39 6.73 -4.16
CA ASP A 474 9.49 7.87 -5.05
C ASP A 474 8.22 7.92 -5.91
N VAL A 475 7.22 8.68 -5.45
CA VAL A 475 5.92 8.80 -6.12
C VAL A 475 6.06 9.29 -7.56
N SER A 476 7.00 10.20 -7.82
CA SER A 476 7.19 10.78 -9.16
C SER A 476 7.73 9.77 -10.19
N ARG A 477 8.45 8.75 -9.71
CA ARG A 477 9.00 7.67 -10.54
C ARG A 477 8.29 6.33 -10.37
N THR A 478 7.31 6.25 -9.47
CA THR A 478 6.69 4.99 -9.04
C THR A 478 7.76 3.95 -8.67
N GLU A 479 8.74 4.36 -7.87
CA GLU A 479 9.89 3.52 -7.49
C GLU A 479 9.89 3.23 -5.99
N LEU A 480 9.82 1.95 -5.62
CA LEU A 480 9.88 1.50 -4.24
C LEU A 480 11.32 1.56 -3.70
N LYS A 481 11.49 2.15 -2.52
CA LYS A 481 12.78 2.19 -1.79
C LYS A 481 12.78 1.14 -0.70
N ARG A 482 13.86 0.34 -0.63
CA ARG A 482 13.98 -0.78 0.30
C ARG A 482 14.18 -0.28 1.72
N ARG A 483 13.69 -1.03 2.71
CA ARG A 483 13.92 -0.75 4.14
C ARG A 483 15.40 -0.56 4.50
N ALA A 484 16.28 -1.27 3.80
CA ALA A 484 17.73 -1.23 3.99
C ALA A 484 18.43 -0.07 3.28
N SER A 485 17.71 0.74 2.49
CA SER A 485 18.27 1.95 1.89
C SER A 485 18.78 2.88 3.00
N PRO A 486 19.92 3.54 2.80
CA PRO A 486 20.45 4.48 3.79
C PRO A 486 19.55 5.71 3.90
N ASP A 487 19.43 6.25 5.12
CA ASP A 487 18.77 7.54 5.33
C ASP A 487 19.59 8.66 4.66
N ILE A 488 18.91 9.66 4.10
CA ILE A 488 19.52 10.83 3.46
C ILE A 488 20.50 11.56 4.36
N MET A 489 20.31 11.53 5.68
CA MET A 489 21.20 12.15 6.66
C MET A 489 22.40 11.27 7.02
N SER A 490 22.66 10.19 6.28
CA SER A 490 23.83 9.34 6.48
C SER A 490 24.96 9.64 5.48
N TYR A 491 26.13 9.06 5.72
CA TYR A 491 27.26 9.06 4.80
C TYR A 491 27.34 7.78 3.96
N CYS A 492 26.28 6.97 3.96
CA CYS A 492 26.12 5.86 3.05
C CYS A 492 25.29 6.34 1.86
N PHE A 493 25.94 6.47 0.71
CA PHE A 493 25.42 7.29 -0.38
C PHE A 493 24.80 6.52 -1.54
N ASP A 494 24.71 5.20 -1.43
CA ASP A 494 24.09 4.37 -2.45
C ASP A 494 22.56 4.48 -2.36
N ASN A 495 21.97 5.25 -3.28
CA ASN A 495 20.53 5.50 -3.42
C ASN A 495 19.82 5.83 -2.08
N PRO A 496 20.24 6.89 -1.36
CA PRO A 496 19.67 7.24 -0.08
C PRO A 496 18.24 7.76 -0.22
N TRP A 497 17.46 7.57 0.85
CA TRP A 497 16.08 8.03 0.92
C TRP A 497 15.76 8.56 2.31
N THR A 498 14.60 9.19 2.52
CA THR A 498 14.21 9.67 3.85
C THR A 498 13.54 8.54 4.65
N SER A 499 13.94 8.36 5.92
CA SER A 499 13.19 7.55 6.88
C SER A 499 11.91 8.25 7.32
N ASP A 500 10.96 7.48 7.86
CA ASP A 500 9.80 8.02 8.58
C ASP A 500 10.19 8.96 9.73
N TYR A 501 11.28 8.66 10.44
CA TYR A 501 11.86 9.50 11.48
C TYR A 501 12.32 10.85 10.92
N THR A 502 13.15 10.84 9.87
CA THR A 502 13.63 12.08 9.23
C THR A 502 12.47 12.89 8.68
N TYR A 503 11.56 12.25 7.95
CA TYR A 503 10.39 12.89 7.36
C TYR A 503 9.49 13.55 8.40
N THR A 504 9.09 12.81 9.44
CA THR A 504 8.17 13.30 10.48
C THR A 504 8.78 14.46 11.25
N ASN A 505 10.06 14.37 11.61
CA ASN A 505 10.69 15.43 12.38
C ASN A 505 10.96 16.69 11.55
N ILE A 506 11.27 16.57 10.24
CA ILE A 506 11.34 17.75 9.36
C ILE A 506 9.96 18.39 9.26
N MET A 507 8.90 17.59 9.17
CA MET A 507 7.54 18.10 9.15
C MET A 507 7.20 18.84 10.45
N ASP A 508 7.56 18.28 11.61
CA ASP A 508 7.37 18.92 12.92
C ASP A 508 8.17 20.22 13.04
N PHE A 509 9.45 20.20 12.63
CA PHE A 509 10.30 21.40 12.63
C PHE A 509 9.71 22.52 11.76
N ARG A 510 9.12 22.16 10.62
CA ARG A 510 8.53 23.12 9.68
C ARG A 510 7.09 23.50 10.04
N GLY A 511 6.47 22.87 11.05
CA GLY A 511 5.08 23.11 11.43
C GLY A 511 4.77 24.56 11.85
N PRO A 512 3.48 24.93 11.96
CA PRO A 512 3.02 26.31 12.18
C PRO A 512 3.57 26.98 13.46
N SER A 513 4.04 26.22 14.46
CA SER A 513 4.71 26.74 15.66
C SER A 513 6.08 27.37 15.40
N SER A 514 6.67 27.18 14.23
CA SER A 514 8.00 27.69 13.87
C SER A 514 7.98 29.00 13.09
N ALA A 515 6.83 29.35 12.50
CA ALA A 515 6.72 30.42 11.49
C ALA A 515 6.11 31.74 12.02
N VAL A 516 5.53 31.77 13.23
CA VAL A 516 4.63 32.87 13.64
C VAL A 516 5.30 34.04 14.38
N ALA A 517 6.62 34.00 14.65
CA ALA A 517 7.23 35.03 15.51
C ALA A 517 8.01 36.16 14.80
N SER A 518 8.42 36.04 13.53
CA SER A 518 9.49 36.92 13.00
C SER A 518 9.17 37.84 11.82
N VAL A 519 7.97 37.83 11.24
CA VAL A 519 7.69 38.60 10.00
C VAL A 519 6.92 39.92 10.22
N VAL A 520 6.46 40.20 11.45
CA VAL A 520 5.63 41.39 11.73
C VAL A 520 6.46 42.69 11.86
N SER A 521 7.79 42.61 11.94
CA SER A 521 8.63 43.80 12.09
C SER A 521 8.92 44.46 10.74
N THR A 522 8.58 45.74 10.60
CA THR A 522 8.92 46.55 9.41
C THR A 522 10.44 46.81 9.36
N PRO A 523 11.05 46.90 8.17
CA PRO A 523 12.43 47.36 8.04
C PRO A 523 12.63 48.71 8.74
N GLN A 524 13.68 48.82 9.56
CA GLN A 524 14.00 50.05 10.30
C GLN A 524 15.52 50.21 10.50
N PRO A 525 16.00 51.42 10.82
CA PRO A 525 17.40 51.65 11.17
C PRO A 525 17.86 50.66 12.26
N SER A 526 18.84 49.85 11.89
CA SER A 526 19.34 48.72 12.67
C SER A 526 20.84 48.58 12.48
N MET A 527 21.46 47.82 13.37
CA MET A 527 22.88 47.50 13.33
C MET A 527 23.05 46.01 13.08
N LEU A 528 23.76 45.63 12.01
CA LEU A 528 24.21 44.26 11.81
C LEU A 528 25.35 43.97 12.79
N VAL A 529 25.09 43.08 13.74
CA VAL A 529 26.04 42.62 14.75
C VAL A 529 26.24 41.12 14.55
N TRP A 530 27.45 40.73 14.18
CA TRP A 530 27.70 39.38 13.68
C TRP A 530 29.15 38.96 13.92
N GLY A 531 29.39 37.67 13.84
CA GLY A 531 30.71 37.11 14.08
C GLY A 531 30.68 35.61 14.27
N ARG A 532 31.81 35.11 14.77
CA ARG A 532 32.06 33.68 14.89
C ARG A 532 32.95 33.35 16.08
N LEU A 533 33.00 32.07 16.42
CA LEU A 533 34.01 31.46 17.27
C LEU A 533 34.93 30.66 16.36
N VAL A 534 36.23 30.78 16.59
CA VAL A 534 37.26 29.96 15.93
C VAL A 534 38.09 29.31 17.04
N ASN A 535 37.99 27.99 17.20
CA ASN A 535 38.64 27.23 18.27
C ASN A 535 38.35 27.83 19.67
N GLY A 536 37.08 28.18 19.92
CA GLY A 536 36.61 28.82 21.15
C GLY A 536 36.95 30.31 21.28
N GLN A 537 37.69 30.90 20.33
CA GLN A 537 38.06 32.31 20.36
C GLN A 537 37.00 33.18 19.66
N PRO A 538 36.45 34.19 20.36
CA PRO A 538 35.48 35.10 19.76
C PRO A 538 36.12 35.99 18.70
N VAL A 539 35.49 36.02 17.52
CA VAL A 539 35.78 36.91 16.40
C VAL A 539 34.54 37.75 16.15
N LEU A 540 34.61 39.02 16.52
CA LEU A 540 33.56 39.99 16.21
C LEU A 540 33.86 40.66 14.87
N GLU A 541 32.95 40.54 13.91
CA GLU A 541 33.09 41.17 12.60
C GLU A 541 32.76 42.67 12.70
N PRO A 542 33.32 43.52 11.81
CA PRO A 542 32.90 44.90 11.68
C PRO A 542 31.40 45.02 11.49
N ALA A 543 30.79 45.94 12.24
CA ALA A 543 29.35 46.14 12.19
C ALA A 543 28.94 47.16 11.11
N PHE A 544 27.67 47.09 10.71
CA PHE A 544 27.07 48.00 9.74
C PHE A 544 25.76 48.57 10.23
N HIS A 545 25.58 49.87 10.12
CA HIS A 545 24.28 50.52 10.23
C HIS A 545 23.53 50.39 8.91
N ILE A 546 22.37 49.73 8.95
CA ILE A 546 21.57 49.37 7.78
C ILE A 546 20.08 49.57 8.08
N VAL A 547 19.26 49.60 7.04
CA VAL A 547 17.81 49.47 7.18
C VAL A 547 17.46 48.01 6.96
N ALA A 548 17.05 47.31 8.03
CA ALA A 548 16.74 45.89 7.99
C ALA A 548 15.60 45.56 8.95
N ARG A 549 14.97 44.39 8.75
CA ARG A 549 14.02 43.87 9.72
C ARG A 549 14.80 43.41 10.97
N PRO A 550 14.35 43.79 12.18
CA PRO A 550 14.98 43.33 13.41
C PRO A 550 15.01 41.80 13.53
N ASN A 551 16.19 41.27 13.84
CA ASN A 551 16.48 39.86 14.07
C ASN A 551 17.35 39.79 15.33
N LEU A 552 16.71 39.57 16.47
CA LEU A 552 17.34 39.50 17.78
C LEU A 552 17.53 38.03 18.21
N PRO A 553 18.40 37.75 19.20
CA PRO A 553 18.54 36.39 19.73
C PRO A 553 17.20 35.80 20.15
N LYS A 554 16.90 34.57 19.68
CA LYS A 554 15.65 33.87 20.03
C LYS A 554 15.60 33.43 21.50
N ARG A 555 16.75 33.18 22.11
CA ARG A 555 16.90 32.80 23.53
C ARG A 555 18.18 33.40 24.11
N PRO A 556 18.21 33.71 25.42
CA PRO A 556 19.45 34.06 26.09
C PRO A 556 20.42 32.87 26.10
N GLY A 557 21.70 33.15 26.23
CA GLY A 557 22.74 32.14 26.31
C GLY A 557 24.02 32.69 26.94
N PRO A 558 25.09 31.88 26.97
CA PRO A 558 26.27 32.18 27.76
C PRO A 558 27.21 33.21 27.10
N TYR A 559 26.96 33.59 25.85
CA TYR A 559 27.68 34.65 25.16
C TYR A 559 26.92 35.97 25.29
N SER A 560 27.65 37.08 25.29
CA SER A 560 27.02 38.39 25.22
C SER A 560 27.75 39.34 24.29
N VAL A 561 26.98 40.21 23.63
CA VAL A 561 27.50 41.36 22.90
C VAL A 561 26.96 42.64 23.51
N SER A 562 27.84 43.59 23.79
CA SER A 562 27.50 44.88 24.36
C SER A 562 28.03 46.02 23.50
N ALA A 563 27.22 47.06 23.36
CA ALA A 563 27.58 48.30 22.68
C ALA A 563 27.72 49.42 23.69
N THR A 564 28.81 50.19 23.60
CA THR A 564 29.04 51.37 24.44
C THR A 564 29.16 52.63 23.60
N ALA A 565 28.66 53.73 24.14
CA ALA A 565 28.73 55.05 23.55
C ALA A 565 30.04 55.78 23.92
N VAL A 566 30.32 56.87 23.22
CA VAL A 566 31.48 57.75 23.45
C VAL A 566 31.55 58.31 24.88
N ASP A 567 30.41 58.49 25.55
CA ASP A 567 30.31 58.95 26.94
C ASP A 567 30.44 57.80 27.97
N GLY A 568 30.73 56.58 27.50
CA GLY A 568 30.84 55.37 28.32
C GLY A 568 29.50 54.71 28.67
N SER A 569 28.36 55.33 28.31
CA SER A 569 27.05 54.73 28.58
C SER A 569 26.80 53.50 27.69
N ARG A 570 26.03 52.54 28.20
CA ARG A 570 25.72 51.31 27.47
C ARG A 570 24.51 51.52 26.56
N LEU A 571 24.69 51.31 25.26
CA LEU A 571 23.61 51.42 24.28
C LEU A 571 22.73 50.18 24.28
N PHE A 572 23.30 48.98 24.28
CA PHE A 572 22.56 47.73 24.44
C PHE A 572 23.47 46.60 24.96
N THR A 573 22.84 45.54 25.46
CA THR A 573 23.45 44.23 25.70
C THR A 573 22.50 43.15 25.23
N LEU A 574 23.01 42.20 24.48
CA LEU A 574 22.30 41.00 24.06
C LEU A 574 23.06 39.79 24.60
N SER A 575 22.34 38.90 25.29
CA SER A 575 22.84 37.57 25.64
C SER A 575 22.29 36.57 24.64
N PHE A 576 23.12 35.62 24.19
CA PHE A 576 22.75 34.65 23.17
C PHE A 576 23.58 33.38 23.28
N ASP A 577 23.10 32.36 22.59
CA ASP A 577 23.85 31.14 22.33
C ASP A 577 24.43 31.19 20.93
N VAL A 578 25.63 30.65 20.73
CA VAL A 578 26.23 30.57 19.39
C VAL A 578 25.68 29.37 18.65
N VAL A 579 25.49 29.52 17.35
CA VAL A 579 25.14 28.41 16.47
C VAL A 579 26.41 27.65 16.14
N VAL A 580 26.44 26.35 16.38
CA VAL A 580 27.57 25.48 16.02
C VAL A 580 27.21 24.71 14.74
N ALA A 581 28.12 24.66 13.78
CA ALA A 581 27.98 23.86 12.56
C ALA A 581 28.14 22.37 12.89
N GLU A 582 27.30 21.52 12.31
CA GLU A 582 27.23 20.07 12.63
C GLU A 582 28.54 19.34 12.29
N ASP A 583 29.08 19.52 11.08
CA ASP A 583 30.38 18.95 10.69
C ASP A 583 31.56 19.89 10.99
N GLY A 584 31.32 20.93 11.79
CA GLY A 584 32.31 21.94 12.12
C GLY A 584 33.32 21.46 13.18
N PRO A 585 34.57 21.93 13.15
CA PRO A 585 35.51 21.69 14.24
C PRO A 585 34.94 22.15 15.59
N ALA A 586 35.12 21.34 16.64
CA ALA A 586 34.64 21.65 17.98
C ALA A 586 35.16 23.02 18.47
N GLY A 587 34.28 23.80 19.10
CA GLY A 587 34.60 25.15 19.57
C GLY A 587 34.42 26.25 18.51
N ASN A 588 34.00 25.91 17.28
CA ASN A 588 33.55 26.89 16.30
C ASN A 588 32.06 27.19 16.47
N GLY A 589 31.64 28.37 16.04
CA GLY A 589 30.24 28.78 16.12
C GLY A 589 30.01 30.15 15.51
N HIS A 590 28.75 30.56 15.38
CA HIS A 590 28.33 31.72 14.59
C HIS A 590 27.16 32.44 15.22
N PHE A 591 27.04 33.74 14.91
CA PHE A 591 25.87 34.54 15.24
C PHE A 591 25.75 35.72 14.27
N ALA A 592 24.51 36.13 13.98
CA ALA A 592 24.22 37.34 13.22
C ALA A 592 22.86 37.90 13.65
N PHE A 593 22.84 39.19 13.99
CA PHE A 593 21.67 39.90 14.49
C PHE A 593 21.53 41.24 13.80
N THR A 594 20.29 41.70 13.60
CA THR A 594 19.96 43.08 13.25
C THR A 594 19.31 43.74 14.45
N VAL A 595 20.09 44.56 15.15
CA VAL A 595 19.71 45.19 16.42
C VAL A 595 19.13 46.57 16.13
N PRO A 596 17.86 46.86 16.50
CA PRO A 596 17.28 48.19 16.31
C PRO A 596 18.14 49.27 16.96
N LEU A 597 18.59 50.23 16.16
CA LEU A 597 19.42 51.33 16.61
C LEU A 597 19.17 52.56 15.71
N ASP A 598 18.46 53.54 16.27
CA ASP A 598 18.20 54.80 15.57
C ASP A 598 19.50 55.55 15.28
N GLN A 599 19.42 56.51 14.35
CA GLN A 599 20.57 57.26 13.89
C GLN A 599 21.23 58.10 15.01
N ALA A 600 20.45 58.64 15.95
CA ALA A 600 20.99 59.43 17.05
C ALA A 600 21.86 58.58 18.00
N ARG A 601 21.42 57.37 18.33
CA ARG A 601 22.19 56.41 19.13
C ARG A 601 23.35 55.81 18.35
N ALA A 602 23.19 55.55 17.05
CA ALA A 602 24.23 55.02 16.18
C ALA A 602 25.44 55.98 16.07
N THR A 603 25.21 57.30 15.98
CA THR A 603 26.32 58.28 15.92
C THR A 603 27.16 58.32 17.21
N ARG A 604 26.56 57.97 18.36
CA ARG A 604 27.23 57.90 19.65
C ARG A 604 28.04 56.63 19.86
N LEU A 605 27.88 55.61 19.01
CA LEU A 605 28.50 54.30 19.18
C LEU A 605 30.04 54.41 19.11
N HIS A 606 30.71 53.83 20.11
CA HIS A 606 32.16 53.91 20.27
C HIS A 606 32.83 52.53 20.24
N SER A 607 32.25 51.53 20.90
CA SER A 607 32.79 50.18 20.87
C SER A 607 31.73 49.09 20.94
N LEU A 608 32.07 47.93 20.39
CA LEU A 608 31.39 46.67 20.61
C LEU A 608 32.30 45.70 21.34
N ARG A 609 31.72 44.92 22.25
CA ARG A 609 32.44 43.86 22.96
C ARG A 609 31.63 42.58 22.93
N LEU A 610 32.21 41.54 22.36
CA LEU A 610 31.77 40.15 22.44
C LEU A 610 32.50 39.47 23.60
N GLN A 611 31.74 38.82 24.48
CA GLN A 611 32.27 38.16 25.67
C GLN A 611 31.75 36.71 25.74
N GLY A 612 32.66 35.78 25.99
CA GLY A 612 32.33 34.37 26.22
C GLY A 612 31.89 34.07 27.65
N PRO A 613 31.52 32.80 27.94
CA PRO A 613 30.85 32.37 29.17
C PRO A 613 31.60 32.69 30.46
N THR A 614 32.92 32.55 30.45
CA THR A 614 33.79 32.73 31.62
C THR A 614 34.45 34.12 31.65
N GLY A 615 34.10 35.00 30.70
CA GLY A 615 34.67 36.35 30.58
C GLY A 615 36.14 36.42 30.14
N GLY A 616 36.89 35.30 30.16
CA GLY A 616 38.30 35.23 29.79
C GLY A 616 38.56 35.33 28.28
N ALA A 617 37.63 34.84 27.45
CA ALA A 617 37.67 35.03 26.01
C ALA A 617 36.77 36.21 25.63
N SER A 618 37.35 37.28 25.08
CA SER A 618 36.60 38.44 24.60
C SER A 618 37.20 39.05 23.35
N SER A 619 36.34 39.56 22.48
CA SER A 619 36.71 40.31 21.29
C SER A 619 36.12 41.71 21.43
N SER A 620 36.90 42.74 21.14
CA SER A 620 36.40 44.11 21.16
C SER A 620 36.77 44.83 19.87
N ARG A 621 35.83 45.61 19.36
CA ARG A 621 36.02 46.51 18.23
C ARG A 621 35.87 47.93 18.77
N PRO A 622 36.97 48.67 18.99
CA PRO A 622 36.88 50.12 19.10
C PRO A 622 36.62 50.71 17.71
N MET A 623 36.07 51.90 17.68
CA MET A 623 36.08 52.77 16.51
C MET A 623 37.53 52.90 15.98
N ALA A 624 37.75 52.66 14.68
CA ALA A 624 39.04 52.88 14.04
C ALA A 624 39.45 54.37 14.11
N GLN A 625 40.75 54.66 13.91
CA GLN A 625 41.34 56.00 14.08
C GLN A 625 40.52 57.14 13.44
N LEU A 626 40.54 58.32 14.08
CA LEU A 626 39.89 59.54 13.59
C LEU A 626 40.33 59.87 12.16
N ARG A 627 39.33 60.10 11.32
CA ARG A 627 39.47 60.30 9.87
C ARG A 627 39.86 61.74 9.52
N THR A 628 40.57 61.92 8.42
CA THR A 628 40.70 63.20 7.71
C THR A 628 40.24 63.01 6.26
N GLY A 629 39.17 63.73 5.83
CA GLY A 629 38.66 63.74 4.45
C GLY A 629 37.44 62.82 4.15
N PRO A 630 36.87 62.91 2.92
CA PRO A 630 35.69 62.14 2.49
C PRO A 630 35.97 60.64 2.30
N VAL A 631 34.97 59.78 2.57
CA VAL A 631 35.09 58.31 2.40
C VAL A 631 35.48 57.91 0.99
N SER A 632 34.84 58.52 0.01
CA SER A 632 34.90 58.13 -1.39
C SER A 632 36.31 58.27 -1.96
N GLU A 633 37.10 59.21 -1.45
CA GLU A 633 38.49 59.44 -1.89
C GLU A 633 39.46 58.37 -1.38
N SER A 634 39.06 57.58 -0.39
CA SER A 634 39.88 56.51 0.21
C SER A 634 39.68 55.13 -0.43
N ILE A 635 38.80 55.02 -1.44
CA ILE A 635 38.42 53.76 -2.07
C ILE A 635 38.54 53.89 -3.59
N VAL A 636 39.23 52.93 -4.20
CA VAL A 636 39.40 52.85 -5.65
C VAL A 636 38.65 51.63 -6.17
N ALA A 637 37.73 51.83 -7.11
CA ALA A 637 37.05 50.78 -7.84
C ALA A 637 37.45 50.79 -9.34
N ARG A 638 37.91 49.66 -9.85
CA ARG A 638 38.37 49.51 -11.24
C ARG A 638 37.74 48.30 -11.91
N ARG A 639 37.35 48.45 -13.18
CA ARG A 639 36.84 47.36 -13.99
C ARG A 639 37.98 46.53 -14.60
N GLU A 640 37.91 45.21 -14.43
CA GLU A 640 38.87 44.22 -14.92
C GLU A 640 38.09 43.09 -15.61
N GLY A 641 37.70 43.31 -16.87
CA GLY A 641 36.78 42.41 -17.59
C GLY A 641 35.39 42.39 -16.93
N GLU A 642 34.93 41.19 -16.55
CA GLU A 642 33.68 40.98 -15.80
C GLU A 642 33.80 41.30 -14.30
N ASN A 643 35.04 41.44 -13.81
CA ASN A 643 35.33 41.72 -12.42
C ASN A 643 35.47 43.22 -12.15
N VAL A 644 35.29 43.57 -10.88
CA VAL A 644 35.57 44.88 -10.31
C VAL A 644 36.55 44.67 -9.16
N SER A 645 37.72 45.28 -9.25
CA SER A 645 38.70 45.32 -8.17
C SER A 645 38.45 46.54 -7.28
N LEU A 646 38.38 46.31 -5.98
CA LEU A 646 38.27 47.33 -4.94
C LEU A 646 39.58 47.38 -4.15
N ARG A 647 40.06 48.60 -3.86
CA ARG A 647 41.21 48.83 -2.98
C ARG A 647 40.93 49.98 -2.02
N TRP A 648 41.24 49.78 -0.74
CA TRP A 648 41.04 50.78 0.33
C TRP A 648 42.03 50.59 1.49
N ASN A 649 42.06 51.53 2.42
CA ASN A 649 42.86 51.41 3.64
C ASN A 649 42.13 50.58 4.72
N ALA A 650 42.50 49.32 4.88
CA ALA A 650 41.89 48.40 5.85
C ALA A 650 42.11 48.79 7.32
N ALA A 651 43.14 49.58 7.63
CA ALA A 651 43.39 50.04 9.00
C ALA A 651 42.36 51.09 9.46
N VAL A 652 41.78 51.83 8.50
CA VAL A 652 40.73 52.81 8.75
C VAL A 652 39.35 52.18 8.53
N HIS A 653 39.22 51.36 7.49
CA HIS A 653 37.98 50.67 7.15
C HIS A 653 38.19 49.16 7.13
N PRO A 654 38.02 48.46 8.28
CA PRO A 654 38.32 47.03 8.36
C PRO A 654 37.47 46.18 7.42
N MET A 655 36.30 46.67 7.01
CA MET A 655 35.42 45.99 6.08
C MET A 655 34.52 46.95 5.31
N ILE A 656 34.20 46.58 4.07
CA ILE A 656 33.19 47.22 3.25
C ILE A 656 32.14 46.16 2.87
N MET A 657 30.87 46.43 3.14
CA MET A 657 29.78 45.65 2.57
C MET A 657 29.40 46.28 1.23
N VAL A 658 29.61 45.53 0.15
CA VAL A 658 29.39 45.95 -1.22
C VAL A 658 27.97 45.56 -1.62
N ARG A 659 27.23 46.48 -2.24
CA ARG A 659 25.84 46.28 -2.65
C ARG A 659 25.63 46.61 -4.13
N ASP A 660 24.68 45.92 -4.73
CA ASP A 660 24.13 46.31 -6.01
C ASP A 660 23.41 47.66 -5.85
N PRO A 661 23.74 48.68 -6.67
CA PRO A 661 23.19 50.02 -6.53
C PRO A 661 21.70 50.12 -6.92
N ASP A 662 21.16 49.13 -7.63
CA ASP A 662 19.78 49.14 -8.12
C ASP A 662 18.88 48.30 -7.19
N THR A 663 19.35 47.10 -6.79
CA THR A 663 18.54 46.19 -5.96
C THR A 663 18.82 46.35 -4.46
N GLY A 664 19.98 46.88 -4.09
CA GLY A 664 20.44 46.95 -2.71
C GLY A 664 20.92 45.61 -2.14
N GLU A 665 20.93 44.53 -2.93
CA GLU A 665 21.41 43.21 -2.52
C GLU A 665 22.90 43.25 -2.16
N VAL A 666 23.32 42.45 -1.19
CA VAL A 666 24.71 42.37 -0.76
C VAL A 666 25.48 41.49 -1.74
N LEU A 667 26.51 42.07 -2.35
CA LEU A 667 27.42 41.39 -3.29
C LEU A 667 28.59 40.71 -2.57
N SER A 668 29.11 41.36 -1.51
CA SER A 668 30.31 40.87 -0.82
C SER A 668 30.50 41.58 0.53
N PHE A 669 31.15 40.87 1.47
CA PHE A 669 31.80 41.45 2.65
C PHE A 669 33.31 41.55 2.41
N ALA A 670 33.74 42.65 1.81
CA ALA A 670 35.11 42.89 1.40
C ALA A 670 36.01 43.21 2.61
N ARG A 671 37.09 42.43 2.78
CA ARG A 671 38.04 42.51 3.91
C ARG A 671 39.47 42.69 3.40
N GLY A 672 40.39 43.10 4.28
CA GLY A 672 41.83 43.06 3.99
C GLY A 672 42.38 44.17 3.10
N GLY A 673 41.55 45.13 2.69
CA GLY A 673 41.98 46.31 1.92
C GLY A 673 41.95 46.12 0.41
N THR A 674 41.66 44.90 -0.05
CA THR A 674 41.42 44.59 -1.46
C THR A 674 40.31 43.56 -1.60
N ALA A 675 39.47 43.68 -2.63
CA ALA A 675 38.48 42.66 -2.97
C ALA A 675 38.27 42.62 -4.48
N VAL A 676 37.88 41.47 -4.99
CA VAL A 676 37.47 41.28 -6.38
C VAL A 676 36.07 40.69 -6.36
N LEU A 677 35.15 41.29 -7.12
CA LEU A 677 33.78 40.80 -7.26
C LEU A 677 33.32 40.95 -8.70
N ARG A 678 32.34 40.14 -9.13
CA ARG A 678 31.69 40.29 -10.43
C ARG A 678 30.58 41.33 -10.34
N SER A 679 30.55 42.27 -11.28
CA SER A 679 29.43 43.20 -11.44
C SER A 679 29.45 43.83 -12.83
N ALA A 680 28.28 43.86 -13.49
CA ALA A 680 28.09 44.56 -14.76
C ALA A 680 27.78 46.06 -14.57
N LYS A 681 27.55 46.51 -13.33
CA LYS A 681 27.11 47.88 -13.02
C LYS A 681 28.23 48.89 -13.25
N ALA A 682 27.86 50.14 -13.55
CA ALA A 682 28.84 51.23 -13.67
C ALA A 682 29.26 51.81 -12.31
N GLU A 683 28.48 51.53 -11.27
CA GLU A 683 28.68 52.04 -9.90
C GLU A 683 28.41 50.92 -8.89
N LEU A 684 28.83 51.12 -7.65
CA LEU A 684 28.54 50.25 -6.51
C LEU A 684 28.08 51.09 -5.31
N ASP A 685 27.15 50.56 -4.52
CA ASP A 685 26.86 51.09 -3.19
C ASP A 685 27.74 50.40 -2.16
N LEU A 686 28.49 51.19 -1.38
CA LEU A 686 29.45 50.71 -0.40
C LEU A 686 29.02 51.17 0.99
N ASP A 687 28.67 50.23 1.87
CA ASP A 687 28.57 50.50 3.30
C ASP A 687 29.97 50.31 3.90
N VAL A 688 30.64 51.42 4.20
CA VAL A 688 32.05 51.43 4.61
C VAL A 688 32.12 51.50 6.13
N SER A 689 32.56 50.42 6.77
CA SER A 689 32.62 50.31 8.24
C SER A 689 33.92 50.89 8.79
N ASP A 690 33.86 51.56 9.95
CA ASP A 690 35.03 51.92 10.78
C ASP A 690 35.29 50.89 11.90
N GLY A 691 34.61 49.73 11.83
CA GLY A 691 34.63 48.68 12.84
C GLY A 691 33.34 48.61 13.66
N VAL A 692 32.68 49.75 13.91
CA VAL A 692 31.44 49.80 14.70
C VAL A 692 30.34 50.63 14.05
N ARG A 693 30.68 51.73 13.38
CA ARG A 693 29.77 52.55 12.57
C ARG A 693 30.06 52.28 11.10
N SER A 694 29.10 52.64 10.24
CA SER A 694 29.31 52.61 8.81
C SER A 694 28.71 53.83 8.12
N GLN A 695 29.26 54.17 6.96
CA GLN A 695 28.74 55.21 6.09
C GLN A 695 28.52 54.63 4.69
N ARG A 696 27.33 54.86 4.12
CA ARG A 696 27.04 54.50 2.73
C ARG A 696 27.62 55.53 1.77
N VAL A 697 28.29 55.06 0.73
CA VAL A 697 28.71 55.86 -0.42
C VAL A 697 28.41 55.14 -1.73
N ARG A 698 28.01 55.90 -2.75
CA ARG A 698 27.93 55.42 -4.12
C ARG A 698 29.24 55.73 -4.83
N LEU A 699 29.88 54.71 -5.39
CA LEU A 699 31.21 54.82 -5.99
C LEU A 699 31.16 54.40 -7.46
N ALA A 700 31.60 55.30 -8.35
CA ALA A 700 31.75 54.99 -9.77
C ALA A 700 32.92 54.02 -10.01
N ILE A 701 32.71 53.06 -10.91
CA ILE A 701 33.74 52.12 -11.34
C ILE A 701 34.48 52.75 -12.51
N SER A 702 35.77 53.05 -12.29
CA SER A 702 36.63 53.57 -13.35
C SER A 702 36.90 52.51 -14.41
N ARG A 703 36.74 52.89 -15.68
CA ARG A 703 37.21 52.12 -16.84
C ARG A 703 38.64 52.56 -17.16
N TRP A 704 39.47 51.63 -17.61
CA TRP A 704 40.78 51.94 -18.17
C TRP A 704 40.65 52.74 -19.46
#